data_AF-A0A7Y5Y5X1-F1
#
_entry.id   AF-A0A7Y5Y5X1-F1
#
_cell.length_a   1.000
_cell.length_b   1.000
_cell.length_c   1.000
_cell.angle_alpha   90.00
_cell.angle_beta   90.00
_cell.angle_gamma   90.00
#
_symmetry.space_group_name_H-M   'P 1'
#
loop_
_entity.id
_entity.type
_entity.pdbx_description
1 polymer ?
#
loop_
_entity_poly.entity_id
_entity_poly.type
_entity_poly.pdbx_seq_one_letter_code
_entity_poly.pdbx_strand_id
1 'polypeptide(L)'
;MATSTGTVSTSAGPLDVATLVNQLIAVESKSRLTPLKAKESGFNTLISAYGSLKNALSSYQSALKLMTAASFSAQKTTVSNAGAGSNLTTDPFTAEANSDDSTKVLAQKLKSGGYASGTTFNAGDSIAIKVGTGSPRFITLQANATLAGVRDAINAAKAGVSASIVTDGSGAHLVLEANTGGTANTIKLTANNSLAGLNYDPAVAGSVTQIQAPRDATKAAAGKYSIGVNQLAQAVKVSSAGIAPGTTFDNGVLAIKTGNGSTTLIQPKSNTLAGVRDAINASEAGVNAAIVSDGSNDHLVLTAKDSGAANSLRVSGTGNFAVFNFDPSGTVTTTGVATNQTYGTGSLTLQVGSTSFTITPSDLDNSGAIGLNDVMKAINDAGTGVTASISNDGSKDHLVLTPAGNAPIKLVGSNDYADLAGSSMGQLAKAQDARLTIDGVAVTSTTNKVSNAISGVTLNLTKLTTPADDFSLSVTNDTSGLTTAANSFVSAYNTLAKAVANLTRQTPSTTKGQASTGSPLAAESSVLSMMAQIRSTMLGALGADGRMNLSQVGISFQKDGTLALEASKLTAAGNKDFEAVSNLFSGAGGVVPKLQKVMDSILGDSGTLAAKTRGLQDSLKIVTDQQSAANTRLQNLKDNYTNQFNRLNLTLATMQSRQSYLTQQLAKLSKSS
;
A
#
# COMPACT_ATOMS: atom_id res chain seq x y z
N MET A 1 58.41 36.24 52.19
CA MET A 1 57.84 36.29 53.56
C MET A 1 57.47 37.73 53.84
N ALA A 2 56.19 38.09 53.70
CA ALA A 2 55.70 39.39 54.15
C ALA A 2 55.17 39.20 55.57
N THR A 3 55.88 39.75 56.54
CA THR A 3 55.54 39.73 57.96
C THR A 3 54.23 40.48 58.18
N SER A 4 53.20 39.76 58.64
CA SER A 4 51.96 40.32 59.11
C SER A 4 52.23 41.19 60.34
N THR A 5 52.26 42.51 60.15
CA THR A 5 52.14 43.47 61.24
C THR A 5 50.66 43.73 61.49
N GLY A 6 49.97 42.73 62.05
CA GLY A 6 48.64 42.93 62.59
C GLY A 6 48.75 43.67 63.93
N THR A 7 48.37 44.94 63.96
CA THR A 7 48.12 45.65 65.21
C THR A 7 46.91 45.01 65.90
N VAL A 8 47.12 44.39 67.05
CA VAL A 8 46.01 43.95 67.92
C VAL A 8 45.42 45.21 68.54
N SER A 9 44.37 45.75 67.90
CA SER A 9 43.51 46.75 68.53
C SER A 9 42.79 46.07 69.70
N THR A 10 43.04 46.54 70.94
CA THR A 10 42.41 46.04 72.17
C THR A 10 40.93 46.48 72.31
N SER A 11 40.27 46.73 71.19
CA SER A 11 38.85 47.04 71.04
C SER A 11 38.19 46.02 70.10
N ALA A 12 38.51 44.74 70.25
CA ALA A 12 37.75 43.70 69.56
C ALA A 12 36.36 43.59 70.21
N GLY A 13 35.36 44.24 69.60
CA GLY A 13 33.97 43.86 69.79
C GLY A 13 33.76 42.38 69.42
N PRO A 14 32.56 41.81 69.66
CA PRO A 14 32.29 40.41 69.35
C PRO A 14 32.66 40.10 67.89
N LEU A 15 33.40 39.00 67.69
CA LEU A 15 33.79 38.54 66.36
C LEU A 15 32.54 38.38 65.48
N ASP A 16 32.56 38.90 64.25
CA ASP A 16 31.53 38.60 63.25
C ASP A 16 31.75 37.19 62.70
N VAL A 17 31.28 36.22 63.48
CA VAL A 17 31.40 34.79 63.19
C VAL A 17 30.76 34.45 61.85
N ALA A 18 29.64 35.08 61.50
CA ALA A 18 28.92 34.78 60.27
C ALA A 18 29.76 35.15 59.03
N THR A 19 30.35 36.35 59.01
CA THR A 19 31.16 36.80 57.88
C THR A 19 32.45 35.98 57.74
N LEU A 20 33.15 35.71 58.85
CA LEU A 20 34.41 34.97 58.81
C LEU A 20 34.22 33.52 58.37
N VAL A 21 33.21 32.83 58.92
CA VAL A 21 32.88 31.45 58.53
C VAL A 21 32.50 31.39 57.05
N ASN A 22 31.67 32.33 56.56
CA ASN A 22 31.28 32.37 55.15
C ASN A 22 32.49 32.57 54.22
N GLN A 23 33.45 33.44 54.59
CA GLN A 23 34.68 33.64 53.80
C GLN A 23 35.55 32.39 53.76
N LEU A 24 35.74 31.70 54.88
CA LEU A 24 36.52 30.45 54.96
C LEU A 24 35.88 29.33 54.13
N ILE A 25 34.56 29.17 54.23
CA ILE A 25 33.82 28.17 53.46
C ILE A 25 33.81 28.53 51.97
N ALA A 26 33.76 29.81 51.59
CA ALA A 26 33.86 30.23 50.19
C ALA A 26 35.20 29.83 49.55
N VAL A 27 36.32 29.97 50.28
CA VAL A 27 37.64 29.53 49.78
C VAL A 27 37.73 28.02 49.66
N GLU A 28 37.30 27.28 50.70
CA GLU A 28 37.34 25.81 50.67
C GLU A 28 36.43 25.25 49.57
N SER A 29 35.21 25.78 49.45
CA SER A 29 34.25 25.38 48.40
C SER A 29 34.79 25.65 46.99
N LYS A 30 35.46 26.78 46.76
CA LYS A 30 36.11 27.08 45.48
C LYS A 30 37.18 26.05 45.15
N SER A 31 37.98 25.61 46.11
CA SER A 31 39.05 24.62 45.85
C SER A 31 38.51 23.22 45.54
N ARG A 32 37.39 22.82 46.16
CA ARG A 32 36.84 21.45 46.06
C ARG A 32 35.81 21.30 44.95
N LEU A 33 34.89 22.26 44.82
CA LEU A 33 33.75 22.13 43.91
C LEU A 33 34.06 22.61 42.49
N THR A 34 34.90 23.62 42.31
CA THR A 34 35.25 24.14 40.98
C THR A 34 35.76 23.05 40.02
N PRO A 35 36.73 22.19 40.38
CA PRO A 35 37.20 21.15 39.47
C PRO A 35 36.13 20.08 39.19
N LEU A 36 35.26 19.78 40.14
CA LEU A 36 34.16 18.82 39.95
C LEU A 36 33.07 19.37 39.02
N LYS A 37 32.67 20.64 39.21
CA LYS A 37 31.74 21.34 38.32
C LYS A 37 32.29 21.46 36.89
N ALA A 38 33.59 21.69 36.75
CA ALA A 38 34.24 21.70 35.44
C ALA A 38 34.17 20.32 34.75
N LYS A 39 34.41 19.23 35.49
CA LYS A 39 34.24 17.85 34.98
C LYS A 39 32.80 17.54 34.61
N GLU A 40 31.85 17.91 35.46
CA GLU A 40 30.41 17.74 35.21
C GLU A 40 29.99 18.44 33.91
N SER A 41 30.37 19.71 33.75
CA SER A 41 30.13 20.49 32.53
C SER A 41 30.76 19.83 31.29
N GLY A 42 32.00 19.32 31.43
CA GLY A 42 32.67 18.56 30.38
C GLY A 42 31.90 17.31 29.96
N PHE A 43 31.47 16.49 30.91
CA PHE A 43 30.67 15.30 30.61
C PHE A 43 29.30 15.62 30.01
N ASN A 44 28.60 16.64 30.51
CA ASN A 44 27.33 17.10 29.92
C ASN A 44 27.50 17.58 28.47
N THR A 45 28.58 18.31 28.19
CA THR A 45 28.92 18.77 26.84
C THR A 45 29.19 17.57 25.92
N LEU A 46 29.95 16.58 26.39
CA LEU A 46 30.22 15.35 25.64
C LEU A 46 28.95 14.53 25.39
N ILE A 47 28.10 14.31 26.40
CA ILE A 47 26.83 13.59 26.26
C ILE A 47 25.94 14.27 25.22
N SER A 48 25.83 15.60 25.28
CA SER A 48 25.05 16.38 24.31
C SER A 48 25.61 16.22 22.89
N ALA A 49 26.93 16.29 22.73
CA ALA A 49 27.59 16.12 21.43
C ALA A 49 27.45 14.68 20.88
N TYR A 50 27.51 13.66 21.74
CA TYR A 50 27.21 12.27 21.39
C TYR A 50 25.72 12.09 21.01
N GLY A 51 24.81 12.83 21.62
CA GLY A 51 23.40 12.92 21.20
C GLY A 51 23.25 13.49 19.79
N SER A 52 23.94 14.59 19.48
CA SER A 52 23.99 15.14 18.12
C SER A 52 24.58 14.17 17.10
N LEU A 53 25.66 13.46 17.47
CA LEU A 53 26.25 12.41 16.63
C LEU A 53 25.27 11.26 16.38
N LYS A 54 24.56 10.81 17.43
CA LYS A 54 23.51 9.79 17.32
C LYS A 54 22.45 10.21 16.32
N ASN A 55 21.96 11.45 16.42
CA ASN A 55 20.95 11.96 15.49
C ASN A 55 21.45 11.98 14.04
N ALA A 56 22.70 12.42 13.80
CA ALA A 56 23.30 12.41 12.47
C ALA A 56 23.44 11.00 11.89
N LEU A 57 23.92 10.04 12.69
CA LEU A 57 24.05 8.64 12.32
C LEU A 57 22.69 7.97 12.07
N SER A 58 21.69 8.22 12.92
CA SER A 58 20.32 7.68 12.76
C SER A 58 19.65 8.24 11.49
N SER A 59 19.83 9.52 11.19
CA SER A 59 19.35 10.10 9.92
C SER A 59 20.00 9.43 8.71
N TYR A 60 21.31 9.17 8.78
CA TYR A 60 22.00 8.44 7.72
C TYR A 60 21.52 6.99 7.58
N GLN A 61 21.34 6.26 8.69
CA GLN A 61 20.78 4.91 8.71
C GLN A 61 19.38 4.87 8.09
N SER A 62 18.54 5.87 8.40
CA SER A 62 17.18 5.98 7.85
C SER A 62 17.22 6.21 6.34
N ALA A 63 18.09 7.11 5.86
CA ALA A 63 18.29 7.34 4.43
C ALA A 63 18.75 6.07 3.71
N LEU A 64 19.66 5.28 4.31
CA LEU A 64 20.10 4.00 3.77
C LEU A 64 18.98 2.95 3.76
N LYS A 65 18.07 2.94 4.73
CA LYS A 65 16.93 1.99 4.77
C LYS A 65 15.91 2.26 3.68
N LEU A 66 15.75 3.52 3.27
CA LEU A 66 14.88 3.91 2.14
C LEU A 66 15.46 3.51 0.78
N MET A 67 16.76 3.26 0.70
CA MET A 67 17.45 2.83 -0.51
C MET A 67 17.33 1.32 -0.68
N THR A 68 16.36 0.89 -1.50
CA THR A 68 16.07 -0.53 -1.77
C THR A 68 16.65 -0.96 -3.11
N ALA A 69 16.58 -2.26 -3.44
CA ALA A 69 16.94 -2.76 -4.77
C ALA A 69 16.21 -2.01 -5.89
N ALA A 70 14.91 -1.77 -5.72
CA ALA A 70 14.08 -1.01 -6.65
C ALA A 70 14.62 0.40 -6.94
N SER A 71 15.26 1.06 -5.96
CA SER A 71 15.85 2.39 -6.15
C SER A 71 16.98 2.39 -7.20
N PHE A 72 17.64 1.26 -7.43
CA PHE A 72 18.78 1.14 -8.33
C PHE A 72 18.54 0.19 -9.51
N SER A 73 17.43 -0.53 -9.55
CA SER A 73 17.11 -1.51 -10.60
C SER A 73 15.90 -1.12 -11.48
N ALA A 74 15.35 0.08 -11.28
CA ALA A 74 14.15 0.53 -11.97
C ALA A 74 14.25 0.50 -13.50
N GLN A 75 13.11 0.29 -14.13
CA GLN A 75 12.92 0.42 -15.56
C GLN A 75 11.92 1.52 -15.85
N LYS A 76 12.05 2.09 -17.05
CA LYS A 76 11.15 3.10 -17.55
C LYS A 76 10.50 2.61 -18.84
N THR A 77 9.24 2.98 -18.97
CA THR A 77 8.44 2.83 -20.17
C THR A 77 8.35 4.17 -20.88
N THR A 78 8.43 4.15 -22.21
CA THR A 78 8.15 5.32 -23.05
C THR A 78 7.24 4.87 -24.18
N VAL A 79 6.16 5.61 -24.39
CA VAL A 79 5.25 5.42 -25.51
C VAL A 79 5.62 6.42 -26.61
N SER A 80 5.61 5.98 -27.86
CA SER A 80 5.85 6.82 -29.03
C SER A 80 4.93 6.41 -30.17
N ASN A 81 4.39 7.38 -30.91
CA ASN A 81 3.64 7.12 -32.15
C ASN A 81 4.54 7.42 -33.36
N ALA A 82 4.76 6.44 -34.23
CA ALA A 82 5.45 6.63 -35.50
C ALA A 82 4.48 6.73 -36.70
N GLY A 83 3.17 6.59 -36.45
CA GLY A 83 2.12 6.63 -37.47
C GLY A 83 1.69 8.04 -37.86
N ALA A 84 0.94 8.14 -38.98
CA ALA A 84 0.39 9.39 -39.49
C ALA A 84 -0.93 9.79 -38.82
N GLY A 85 -1.43 8.97 -37.88
CA GLY A 85 -2.65 9.22 -37.11
C GLY A 85 -2.59 10.53 -36.33
N SER A 86 -3.35 11.51 -36.79
CA SER A 86 -3.21 12.92 -36.38
C SER A 86 -4.21 13.34 -35.30
N ASN A 87 -5.06 12.42 -34.83
CA ASN A 87 -6.25 12.75 -34.03
C ASN A 87 -6.13 12.48 -32.51
N LEU A 88 -4.96 12.11 -32.01
CA LEU A 88 -4.74 11.88 -30.58
C LEU A 88 -3.80 12.94 -30.00
N THR A 89 -4.38 13.95 -29.32
CA THR A 89 -3.63 14.98 -28.58
C THR A 89 -2.97 14.44 -27.30
N THR A 90 -3.26 13.18 -26.93
CA THR A 90 -2.82 12.48 -25.72
C THR A 90 -2.70 10.99 -26.03
N ASP A 91 -1.70 10.32 -25.45
CA ASP A 91 -1.42 8.90 -25.70
C ASP A 91 -2.64 8.01 -25.34
N PRO A 92 -2.97 7.01 -26.18
CA PRO A 92 -4.12 6.12 -25.99
C PRO A 92 -3.93 5.11 -24.86
N PHE A 93 -2.70 4.98 -24.36
CA PHE A 93 -2.37 4.20 -23.17
C PHE A 93 -1.14 4.77 -22.49
N THR A 94 -1.03 4.49 -21.19
CA THR A 94 0.24 4.60 -20.47
C THR A 94 0.72 3.21 -20.08
N ALA A 95 2.02 3.09 -19.82
CA ALA A 95 2.60 1.85 -19.34
C ALA A 95 3.40 2.16 -18.08
N GLU A 96 3.28 1.30 -17.08
CA GLU A 96 4.08 1.34 -15.88
C GLU A 96 4.93 0.07 -15.86
N ALA A 97 6.25 0.23 -15.93
CA ALA A 97 7.15 -0.85 -15.58
C ALA A 97 7.07 -1.07 -14.07
N ASN A 98 6.71 -2.27 -13.65
CA ASN A 98 6.76 -2.66 -12.26
C ASN A 98 8.24 -2.68 -11.84
N SER A 99 8.66 -1.64 -11.13
CA SER A 99 10.00 -1.47 -10.59
C SER A 99 10.21 -2.20 -9.26
N ASP A 100 9.23 -3.00 -8.81
CA ASP A 100 9.19 -3.56 -7.47
C ASP A 100 9.17 -5.11 -7.45
N ASP A 101 10.15 -5.68 -6.75
CA ASP A 101 10.24 -7.10 -6.35
C ASP A 101 9.13 -7.49 -5.36
N SER A 102 8.33 -6.54 -4.86
CA SER A 102 7.18 -6.82 -4.00
C SER A 102 5.95 -7.35 -4.75
N THR A 103 5.93 -7.35 -6.09
CA THR A 103 4.91 -8.08 -6.86
C THR A 103 5.27 -9.55 -6.93
N LYS A 104 4.83 -10.29 -5.90
CA LYS A 104 5.05 -11.72 -5.69
C LYS A 104 5.01 -12.52 -7.00
N VAL A 105 5.95 -13.46 -7.14
CA VAL A 105 5.86 -14.57 -8.08
C VAL A 105 4.44 -15.15 -7.99
N LEU A 106 3.66 -15.12 -9.08
CA LEU A 106 2.32 -15.70 -9.09
C LEU A 106 2.38 -17.09 -9.70
N ALA A 107 1.73 -18.04 -9.04
CA ALA A 107 1.45 -19.36 -9.56
C ALA A 107 0.31 -19.33 -10.57
N GLN A 108 0.38 -20.20 -11.58
CA GLN A 108 -0.76 -20.44 -12.44
C GLN A 108 -1.88 -21.09 -11.63
N LYS A 109 -3.11 -20.61 -11.83
CA LYS A 109 -4.32 -21.27 -11.33
C LYS A 109 -5.24 -21.65 -12.48
N LEU A 110 -5.69 -22.90 -12.47
CA LEU A 110 -6.65 -23.46 -13.42
C LEU A 110 -7.95 -23.80 -12.69
N LYS A 111 -9.08 -23.65 -13.37
CA LYS A 111 -10.42 -24.04 -12.89
C LYS A 111 -11.09 -24.92 -13.95
N SER A 112 -11.57 -26.10 -13.56
CA SER A 112 -12.34 -26.98 -14.46
C SER A 112 -13.72 -26.44 -14.78
N GLY A 113 -14.40 -27.04 -15.77
CA GLY A 113 -15.87 -26.96 -15.90
C GLY A 113 -16.60 -27.46 -14.64
N GLY A 114 -17.89 -27.16 -14.54
CA GLY A 114 -18.72 -27.53 -13.40
C GLY A 114 -19.19 -28.97 -13.47
N TYR A 115 -19.08 -29.70 -12.36
CA TYR A 115 -19.60 -31.05 -12.20
C TYR A 115 -20.82 -31.04 -11.27
N ALA A 116 -21.86 -31.79 -11.63
CA ALA A 116 -23.04 -31.93 -10.79
C ALA A 116 -22.69 -32.62 -9.45
N SER A 117 -23.44 -32.31 -8.39
CA SER A 117 -23.24 -32.95 -7.08
C SER A 117 -23.42 -34.47 -7.20
N GLY A 118 -22.50 -35.23 -6.59
CA GLY A 118 -22.53 -36.69 -6.66
C GLY A 118 -21.93 -37.32 -7.92
N THR A 119 -21.37 -36.53 -8.85
CA THR A 119 -20.63 -37.09 -10.00
C THR A 119 -19.51 -38.02 -9.52
N THR A 120 -19.45 -39.23 -10.08
CA THR A 120 -18.44 -40.24 -9.76
C THR A 120 -17.50 -40.47 -10.95
N PHE A 121 -16.21 -40.67 -10.62
CA PHE A 121 -15.13 -40.99 -11.55
C PHE A 121 -14.66 -42.42 -11.27
N ASN A 122 -14.37 -43.19 -12.33
CA ASN A 122 -14.17 -44.63 -12.21
C ASN A 122 -12.77 -45.03 -11.73
N ALA A 123 -12.68 -46.17 -11.05
CA ALA A 123 -11.39 -46.81 -10.76
C ALA A 123 -10.62 -47.11 -12.07
N GLY A 124 -9.32 -46.85 -12.06
CA GLY A 124 -8.45 -47.00 -13.24
C GLY A 124 -8.33 -45.73 -14.11
N ASP A 125 -9.22 -44.76 -13.95
CA ASP A 125 -9.07 -43.47 -14.62
C ASP A 125 -7.85 -42.72 -14.09
N SER A 126 -7.17 -42.03 -15.00
CA SER A 126 -5.85 -41.46 -14.74
C SER A 126 -5.75 -40.03 -15.23
N ILE A 127 -5.02 -39.21 -14.46
CA ILE A 127 -4.61 -37.86 -14.81
C ILE A 127 -3.09 -37.73 -14.69
N ALA A 128 -2.46 -37.25 -15.76
CA ALA A 128 -1.06 -36.87 -15.79
C ALA A 128 -0.95 -35.35 -15.64
N ILE A 129 -0.20 -34.92 -14.63
CA ILE A 129 0.05 -33.50 -14.34
C ILE A 129 1.51 -33.21 -14.62
N LYS A 130 1.76 -32.28 -15.54
CA LYS A 130 3.10 -31.76 -15.84
C LYS A 130 3.16 -30.30 -15.43
N VAL A 131 4.16 -29.92 -14.63
CA VAL A 131 4.44 -28.52 -14.29
C VAL A 131 5.77 -28.11 -14.91
N GLY A 132 5.75 -27.09 -15.76
CA GLY A 132 6.90 -26.55 -16.47
C GLY A 132 7.62 -27.59 -17.33
N THR A 133 8.95 -27.64 -17.18
CA THR A 133 9.82 -28.64 -17.83
C THR A 133 9.93 -29.95 -17.07
N GLY A 134 9.28 -30.07 -15.90
CA GLY A 134 9.27 -31.27 -15.08
C GLY A 134 8.70 -32.49 -15.80
N SER A 135 9.05 -33.69 -15.33
CA SER A 135 8.46 -34.93 -15.84
C SER A 135 6.98 -35.04 -15.41
N PRO A 136 6.07 -35.52 -16.28
CA PRO A 136 4.66 -35.72 -15.90
C PRO A 136 4.53 -36.70 -14.73
N ARG A 137 3.71 -36.32 -13.75
CA ARG A 137 3.31 -37.17 -12.62
C ARG A 137 1.95 -37.79 -12.93
N PHE A 138 1.88 -39.12 -12.95
CA PHE A 138 0.64 -39.85 -13.19
C PHE A 138 -0.07 -40.16 -11.87
N ILE A 139 -1.37 -39.89 -11.82
CA ILE A 139 -2.26 -40.22 -10.72
C ILE A 139 -3.37 -41.12 -11.28
N THR A 140 -3.49 -42.34 -10.76
CA THR A 140 -4.55 -43.30 -11.14
C THR A 140 -5.47 -43.52 -9.96
N LEU A 141 -6.78 -43.39 -10.17
CA LEU A 141 -7.78 -43.63 -9.14
C LEU A 141 -7.82 -45.12 -8.78
N GLN A 142 -7.64 -45.42 -7.50
CA GLN A 142 -7.62 -46.82 -6.99
C GLN A 142 -9.03 -47.38 -6.76
N ALA A 143 -10.03 -46.52 -6.66
CA ALA A 143 -11.44 -46.85 -6.48
C ALA A 143 -12.30 -45.76 -7.11
N ASN A 144 -13.60 -46.02 -7.27
CA ASN A 144 -14.54 -45.00 -7.71
C ASN A 144 -14.52 -43.82 -6.73
N ALA A 145 -14.40 -42.60 -7.26
CA ALA A 145 -14.15 -41.40 -6.46
C ALA A 145 -15.09 -40.27 -6.86
N THR A 146 -15.47 -39.42 -5.91
CA THR A 146 -16.08 -38.12 -6.21
C THR A 146 -15.01 -37.10 -6.58
N LEU A 147 -15.39 -35.89 -7.00
CA LEU A 147 -14.43 -34.80 -7.25
C LEU A 147 -13.54 -34.51 -6.02
N ALA A 148 -14.08 -34.70 -4.81
CA ALA A 148 -13.31 -34.63 -3.56
C ALA A 148 -12.22 -35.70 -3.49
N GLY A 149 -12.54 -36.94 -3.88
CA GLY A 149 -11.54 -38.01 -3.99
C GLY A 149 -10.47 -37.72 -5.06
N VAL A 150 -10.84 -37.10 -6.19
CA VAL A 150 -9.88 -36.66 -7.22
C VAL A 150 -8.93 -35.59 -6.66
N ARG A 151 -9.47 -34.57 -5.97
CA ARG A 151 -8.68 -33.54 -5.27
C ARG A 151 -7.69 -34.18 -4.30
N ASP A 152 -8.16 -35.11 -3.47
CA ASP A 152 -7.35 -35.73 -2.43
C ASP A 152 -6.24 -36.60 -3.04
N ALA A 153 -6.53 -37.33 -4.12
CA ALA A 153 -5.53 -38.09 -4.87
C ALA A 153 -4.43 -37.18 -5.46
N ILE A 154 -4.80 -36.03 -6.04
CA ILE A 154 -3.83 -35.06 -6.59
C ILE A 154 -2.94 -34.48 -5.50
N ASN A 155 -3.53 -34.07 -4.37
CA ASN A 155 -2.79 -33.51 -3.23
C ASN A 155 -1.84 -34.55 -2.60
N ALA A 156 -2.30 -35.80 -2.43
CA ALA A 156 -1.48 -36.90 -1.94
C ALA A 156 -0.31 -37.21 -2.88
N ALA A 157 -0.52 -37.08 -4.20
CA ALA A 157 0.50 -37.33 -5.20
C ALA A 157 1.59 -36.25 -5.26
N LYS A 158 1.49 -35.11 -4.56
CA LYS A 158 2.53 -34.05 -4.55
C LYS A 158 3.07 -33.71 -5.96
N ALA A 159 2.17 -33.59 -6.94
CA ALA A 159 2.53 -33.46 -8.36
C ALA A 159 2.96 -32.04 -8.78
N GLY A 160 3.49 -31.24 -7.85
CA GLY A 160 3.86 -29.83 -8.10
C GLY A 160 2.68 -28.85 -8.13
N VAL A 161 1.47 -29.31 -7.80
CA VAL A 161 0.25 -28.50 -7.69
C VAL A 161 -0.46 -28.76 -6.36
N SER A 162 -1.32 -27.83 -5.96
CA SER A 162 -2.30 -27.95 -4.89
C SER A 162 -3.70 -27.91 -5.50
N ALA A 163 -4.56 -28.86 -5.12
CA ALA A 163 -5.92 -29.00 -5.58
C ALA A 163 -6.92 -28.57 -4.50
N SER A 164 -7.95 -27.83 -4.91
CA SER A 164 -9.09 -27.46 -4.07
C SER A 164 -10.39 -27.56 -4.86
N ILE A 165 -11.53 -27.48 -4.17
CA ILE A 165 -12.85 -27.49 -4.81
C ILE A 165 -13.58 -26.20 -4.48
N VAL A 166 -14.10 -25.56 -5.51
CA VAL A 166 -14.99 -24.39 -5.40
C VAL A 166 -16.32 -24.79 -6.02
N THR A 167 -17.43 -24.51 -5.33
CA THR A 167 -18.77 -24.78 -5.84
C THR A 167 -19.45 -23.47 -6.20
N ASP A 168 -20.03 -23.39 -7.39
CA ASP A 168 -20.86 -22.27 -7.83
C ASP A 168 -22.16 -22.75 -8.47
N GLY A 169 -22.94 -21.83 -9.06
CA GLY A 169 -24.23 -22.14 -9.68
C GLY A 169 -24.16 -23.09 -10.88
N SER A 170 -22.97 -23.35 -11.43
CA SER A 170 -22.72 -24.30 -12.51
C SER A 170 -22.23 -25.68 -12.02
N GLY A 171 -22.03 -25.85 -10.71
CA GLY A 171 -21.61 -27.10 -10.08
C GLY A 171 -20.31 -26.98 -9.27
N ALA A 172 -19.71 -28.13 -8.94
CA ALA A 172 -18.42 -28.21 -8.26
C ALA A 172 -17.27 -28.18 -9.28
N HIS A 173 -16.25 -27.35 -9.01
CA HIS A 173 -15.08 -27.17 -9.86
C HIS A 173 -13.82 -27.60 -9.14
N LEU A 174 -12.93 -28.27 -9.86
CA LEU A 174 -11.57 -28.52 -9.40
C LEU A 174 -10.71 -27.30 -9.73
N VAL A 175 -10.09 -26.72 -8.71
CA VAL A 175 -9.12 -25.62 -8.85
C VAL A 175 -7.73 -26.17 -8.56
N LEU A 176 -6.81 -26.00 -9.51
CA LEU A 176 -5.41 -26.42 -9.40
C LEU A 176 -4.52 -25.19 -9.39
N GLU A 177 -3.67 -25.07 -8.37
CA GLU A 177 -2.67 -24.01 -8.22
C GLU A 177 -1.27 -24.62 -8.26
N ALA A 178 -0.36 -24.09 -9.08
CA ALA A 178 1.02 -24.53 -9.07
C ALA A 178 1.68 -24.19 -7.72
N ASN A 179 2.45 -25.12 -7.14
CA ASN A 179 3.11 -24.88 -5.85
C ASN A 179 4.29 -23.90 -5.96
N THR A 180 4.74 -23.61 -7.19
CA THR A 180 5.79 -22.65 -7.50
C THR A 180 5.27 -21.68 -8.54
N GLY A 181 5.41 -20.39 -8.28
CA GLY A 181 5.06 -19.37 -9.25
C GLY A 181 6.11 -19.19 -10.34
N GLY A 182 5.80 -18.40 -11.35
CA GLY A 182 6.73 -18.08 -12.44
C GLY A 182 6.32 -18.64 -13.78
N THR A 183 6.64 -17.93 -14.87
CA THR A 183 6.17 -18.29 -16.22
C THR A 183 6.71 -19.64 -16.69
N ALA A 184 7.83 -20.11 -16.10
CA ALA A 184 8.37 -21.44 -16.32
C ALA A 184 7.52 -22.58 -15.72
N ASN A 185 6.60 -22.29 -14.81
CA ASN A 185 5.87 -23.28 -14.01
C ASN A 185 4.40 -23.43 -14.46
N THR A 186 4.17 -23.56 -15.77
CA THR A 186 2.84 -23.80 -16.34
C THR A 186 2.39 -25.26 -16.16
N ILE A 187 1.11 -25.47 -15.89
CA ILE A 187 0.44 -26.74 -15.70
C ILE A 187 -0.08 -27.21 -17.06
N LYS A 188 0.21 -28.47 -17.41
CA LYS A 188 -0.46 -29.22 -18.48
C LYS A 188 -1.10 -30.46 -17.88
N LEU A 189 -2.36 -30.71 -18.25
CA LEU A 189 -3.16 -31.82 -17.75
C LEU A 189 -3.52 -32.75 -18.90
N THR A 190 -3.26 -34.05 -18.71
CA THR A 190 -3.67 -35.09 -19.65
C THR A 190 -4.39 -36.19 -18.88
N ALA A 191 -5.70 -36.24 -19.02
CA ALA A 191 -6.62 -37.14 -18.36
C ALA A 191 -7.38 -37.99 -19.38
N ASN A 192 -7.78 -39.20 -18.98
CA ASN A 192 -8.53 -40.14 -19.81
C ASN A 192 -9.93 -40.43 -19.25
N ASN A 193 -10.75 -41.12 -20.05
CA ASN A 193 -12.04 -41.67 -19.65
C ASN A 193 -12.95 -40.63 -18.97
N SER A 194 -13.48 -40.92 -17.77
CA SER A 194 -14.39 -40.02 -17.07
C SER A 194 -13.71 -38.73 -16.57
N LEU A 195 -12.38 -38.70 -16.52
CA LEU A 195 -11.59 -37.51 -16.17
C LEU A 195 -11.22 -36.64 -17.39
N ALA A 196 -11.60 -37.02 -18.62
CA ALA A 196 -11.19 -36.30 -19.84
C ALA A 196 -11.60 -34.81 -19.85
N GLY A 197 -12.65 -34.43 -19.11
CA GLY A 197 -13.07 -33.04 -18.91
C GLY A 197 -12.07 -32.16 -18.11
N LEU A 198 -11.02 -32.76 -17.55
CA LEU A 198 -9.91 -32.08 -16.87
C LEU A 198 -8.70 -31.83 -17.77
N ASN A 199 -8.77 -32.20 -19.05
CA ASN A 199 -7.69 -31.92 -20.01
C ASN A 199 -7.44 -30.42 -20.13
N TYR A 200 -6.16 -30.04 -20.10
CA TYR A 200 -5.71 -28.67 -20.29
C TYR A 200 -4.37 -28.68 -21.00
N ASP A 201 -4.34 -28.08 -22.19
CA ASP A 201 -3.13 -27.75 -22.92
C ASP A 201 -3.21 -26.25 -23.28
N PRO A 202 -2.22 -25.41 -22.91
CA PRO A 202 -2.25 -24.00 -23.25
C PRO A 202 -2.32 -23.73 -24.77
N ALA A 203 -1.97 -24.69 -25.63
CA ALA A 203 -2.05 -24.57 -27.08
C ALA A 203 -3.44 -24.92 -27.67
N VAL A 204 -4.36 -25.47 -26.87
CA VAL A 204 -5.66 -25.99 -27.37
C VAL A 204 -6.80 -25.56 -26.44
N ALA A 205 -7.86 -24.96 -27.01
CA ALA A 205 -9.04 -24.60 -26.23
C ALA A 205 -9.71 -25.85 -25.63
N GLY A 206 -10.08 -25.80 -24.34
CA GLY A 206 -10.68 -26.92 -23.62
C GLY A 206 -11.65 -26.45 -22.51
N SER A 207 -12.21 -27.41 -21.77
CA SER A 207 -13.17 -27.18 -20.67
C SER A 207 -12.55 -26.61 -19.39
N VAL A 208 -11.22 -26.63 -19.27
CA VAL A 208 -10.46 -26.04 -18.17
C VAL A 208 -10.01 -24.64 -18.55
N THR A 209 -10.25 -23.67 -17.66
CA THR A 209 -9.91 -22.26 -17.87
C THR A 209 -8.77 -21.83 -16.97
N GLN A 210 -7.87 -20.99 -17.50
CA GLN A 210 -6.86 -20.32 -16.68
C GLN A 210 -7.49 -19.12 -15.99
N ILE A 211 -7.61 -19.18 -14.67
CA ILE A 211 -8.17 -18.10 -13.85
C ILE A 211 -7.09 -17.20 -13.25
N GLN A 212 -5.83 -17.64 -13.27
CA GLN A 212 -4.66 -16.82 -12.93
C GLN A 212 -3.48 -17.27 -13.80
N ALA A 213 -2.90 -16.35 -14.57
CA ALA A 213 -1.66 -16.60 -15.31
C ALA A 213 -0.46 -16.64 -14.34
N PRO A 214 0.56 -17.48 -14.59
CA PRO A 214 1.79 -17.45 -13.83
C PRO A 214 2.59 -16.16 -14.11
N ARG A 215 3.34 -15.67 -13.12
CA ARG A 215 4.19 -14.48 -13.23
C ARG A 215 5.52 -14.73 -12.53
N ASP A 216 6.64 -14.46 -13.19
CA ASP A 216 7.97 -14.41 -12.55
C ASP A 216 8.11 -13.13 -11.72
N ALA A 217 8.81 -13.21 -10.58
CA ALA A 217 9.28 -12.00 -9.92
C ALA A 217 10.54 -11.54 -10.64
N THR A 218 10.38 -10.77 -11.71
CA THR A 218 11.45 -9.92 -12.24
C THR A 218 10.89 -8.90 -13.23
N LYS A 219 11.32 -7.66 -13.03
CA LYS A 219 11.76 -6.66 -14.02
C LYS A 219 11.37 -6.97 -15.47
N ALA A 220 10.64 -6.07 -16.11
CA ALA A 220 10.25 -6.22 -17.52
C ALA A 220 11.48 -6.42 -18.42
N ALA A 221 11.38 -7.23 -19.47
CA ALA A 221 12.49 -7.34 -20.41
C ALA A 221 12.63 -6.01 -21.18
N ALA A 222 13.86 -5.50 -21.30
CA ALA A 222 14.11 -4.34 -22.15
C ALA A 222 13.78 -4.71 -23.60
N GLY A 223 12.98 -3.88 -24.26
CA GLY A 223 12.42 -4.23 -25.57
C GLY A 223 11.44 -3.19 -26.08
N LYS A 224 11.06 -3.32 -27.35
CA LYS A 224 10.02 -2.51 -27.98
C LYS A 224 8.86 -3.43 -28.36
N TYR A 225 7.64 -2.94 -28.15
CA TYR A 225 6.40 -3.65 -28.43
C TYR A 225 5.47 -2.72 -29.21
N SER A 226 4.95 -3.16 -30.35
CA SER A 226 3.88 -2.45 -31.07
C SER A 226 2.54 -2.74 -30.39
N ILE A 227 1.80 -1.69 -30.03
CA ILE A 227 0.56 -1.79 -29.28
C ILE A 227 -0.59 -1.15 -30.07
N GLY A 228 -1.63 -1.94 -30.32
CA GLY A 228 -2.90 -1.46 -30.88
C GLY A 228 -4.03 -1.64 -29.87
N VAL A 229 -4.88 -0.64 -29.67
CA VAL A 229 -6.05 -0.73 -28.78
C VAL A 229 -7.31 -0.74 -29.62
N ASN A 230 -7.92 -1.91 -29.80
CA ASN A 230 -9.10 -2.08 -30.66
C ASN A 230 -10.42 -1.85 -29.91
N GLN A 231 -10.44 -2.08 -28.60
CA GLN A 231 -11.64 -1.98 -27.77
C GLN A 231 -11.26 -1.69 -26.32
N LEU A 232 -12.02 -0.83 -25.66
CA LEU A 232 -11.91 -0.62 -24.21
C LEU A 232 -12.91 -1.50 -23.47
N ALA A 233 -12.51 -1.93 -22.28
CA ALA A 233 -13.41 -2.59 -21.34
C ALA A 233 -14.46 -1.57 -20.87
N GLN A 234 -15.71 -2.00 -20.84
CA GLN A 234 -16.83 -1.17 -20.37
C GLN A 234 -17.63 -1.93 -19.32
N ALA A 235 -18.13 -1.19 -18.34
CA ALA A 235 -19.08 -1.67 -17.35
C ALA A 235 -20.52 -1.54 -17.89
N VAL A 236 -21.41 -2.44 -17.46
CA VAL A 236 -22.84 -2.31 -17.79
C VAL A 236 -23.39 -1.02 -17.17
N LYS A 237 -24.18 -0.28 -17.96
CA LYS A 237 -25.00 0.82 -17.46
C LYS A 237 -26.43 0.64 -17.93
N VAL A 238 -27.38 0.74 -17.00
CA VAL A 238 -28.81 0.62 -17.30
C VAL A 238 -29.60 1.77 -16.68
N SER A 239 -30.75 2.09 -17.26
CA SER A 239 -31.65 3.15 -16.79
C SER A 239 -33.09 2.65 -16.74
N SER A 240 -33.82 2.96 -15.66
CA SER A 240 -35.23 2.62 -15.56
C SER A 240 -36.07 3.41 -16.57
N ALA A 241 -37.29 2.94 -16.82
CA ALA A 241 -38.34 3.80 -17.35
C ALA A 241 -38.57 5.02 -16.41
N GLY A 242 -39.22 6.06 -16.91
CA GLY A 242 -39.54 7.24 -16.11
C GLY A 242 -40.44 6.89 -14.93
N ILE A 243 -40.04 7.32 -13.74
CA ILE A 243 -40.78 7.16 -12.49
C ILE A 243 -41.31 8.53 -12.08
N ALA A 244 -42.63 8.63 -11.92
CA ALA A 244 -43.26 9.89 -11.55
C ALA A 244 -42.80 10.33 -10.15
N PRO A 245 -42.56 11.64 -9.93
CA PRO A 245 -42.22 12.18 -8.62
C PRO A 245 -43.24 11.74 -7.55
N GLY A 246 -42.75 11.32 -6.39
CA GLY A 246 -43.59 10.86 -5.27
C GLY A 246 -44.04 9.40 -5.34
N THR A 247 -43.66 8.64 -6.38
CA THR A 247 -43.91 7.18 -6.43
C THR A 247 -43.28 6.47 -5.22
N THR A 248 -44.05 5.63 -4.54
CA THR A 248 -43.61 4.82 -3.39
C THR A 248 -43.40 3.34 -3.77
N PHE A 249 -42.48 2.69 -3.05
CA PHE A 249 -42.06 1.30 -3.21
C PHE A 249 -42.38 0.50 -1.94
N ASP A 250 -43.67 0.32 -1.68
CA ASP A 250 -44.17 -0.25 -0.42
C ASP A 250 -44.14 -1.78 -0.37
N ASN A 251 -44.16 -2.45 -1.53
CA ASN A 251 -44.25 -3.90 -1.62
C ASN A 251 -43.26 -4.48 -2.63
N GLY A 252 -42.82 -5.71 -2.36
CA GLY A 252 -41.96 -6.49 -3.23
C GLY A 252 -40.51 -6.53 -2.76
N VAL A 253 -39.68 -7.15 -3.59
CA VAL A 253 -38.28 -7.45 -3.30
C VAL A 253 -37.44 -6.98 -4.46
N LEU A 254 -36.34 -6.27 -4.18
CA LEU A 254 -35.33 -5.92 -5.17
C LEU A 254 -34.07 -6.75 -4.93
N ALA A 255 -33.59 -7.38 -5.99
CA ALA A 255 -32.39 -8.19 -5.98
C ALA A 255 -31.49 -7.82 -7.16
N ILE A 256 -30.19 -7.75 -6.92
CA ILE A 256 -29.19 -7.38 -7.93
C ILE A 256 -28.11 -8.45 -7.95
N LYS A 257 -27.74 -8.89 -9.15
CA LYS A 257 -26.62 -9.80 -9.39
C LYS A 257 -25.68 -9.19 -10.42
N THR A 258 -24.40 -9.12 -10.09
CA THR A 258 -23.32 -8.71 -11.00
C THR A 258 -22.42 -9.89 -11.32
N GLY A 259 -22.13 -10.07 -12.60
CA GLY A 259 -21.40 -11.20 -13.16
C GLY A 259 -21.82 -12.56 -12.60
N ASN A 260 -20.84 -13.35 -12.18
CA ASN A 260 -21.02 -14.64 -11.52
C ASN A 260 -21.15 -14.53 -9.99
N GLY A 261 -21.26 -13.31 -9.45
CA GLY A 261 -21.40 -13.05 -8.02
C GLY A 261 -22.72 -13.58 -7.44
N SER A 262 -22.82 -13.55 -6.12
CA SER A 262 -24.08 -13.89 -5.43
C SER A 262 -25.14 -12.82 -5.66
N THR A 263 -26.40 -13.24 -5.72
CA THR A 263 -27.53 -12.30 -5.76
C THR A 263 -27.64 -11.57 -4.43
N THR A 264 -27.56 -10.24 -4.46
CA THR A 264 -27.69 -9.38 -3.29
C THR A 264 -29.12 -8.89 -3.18
N LEU A 265 -29.73 -9.08 -2.01
CA LEU A 265 -31.05 -8.53 -1.69
C LEU A 265 -30.92 -7.08 -1.24
N ILE A 266 -31.74 -6.20 -1.81
CA ILE A 266 -31.76 -4.78 -1.48
C ILE A 266 -32.98 -4.50 -0.62
N GLN A 267 -32.75 -3.92 0.56
CA GLN A 267 -33.80 -3.56 1.52
C GLN A 267 -33.74 -2.05 1.80
N PRO A 268 -34.57 -1.25 1.11
CA PRO A 268 -34.68 0.18 1.35
C PRO A 268 -35.19 0.52 2.74
N LYS A 269 -34.54 1.48 3.42
CA LYS A 269 -35.02 2.02 4.72
C LYS A 269 -36.19 3.00 4.55
N SER A 270 -36.32 3.59 3.38
CA SER A 270 -37.41 4.46 2.96
C SER A 270 -38.00 3.90 1.67
N ASN A 271 -39.32 3.95 1.56
CA ASN A 271 -40.09 3.55 0.38
C ASN A 271 -40.01 4.56 -0.79
N THR A 272 -39.12 5.54 -0.73
CA THR A 272 -38.92 6.53 -1.82
C THR A 272 -37.87 6.05 -2.81
N LEU A 273 -37.88 6.58 -4.04
CA LEU A 273 -36.83 6.30 -5.04
C LEU A 273 -35.41 6.63 -4.52
N ALA A 274 -35.28 7.71 -3.74
CA ALA A 274 -34.04 8.06 -3.05
C ALA A 274 -33.63 6.98 -2.02
N GLY A 275 -34.58 6.46 -1.25
CA GLY A 275 -34.37 5.33 -0.36
C GLY A 275 -33.89 4.07 -1.08
N VAL A 276 -34.44 3.78 -2.27
CA VAL A 276 -33.98 2.67 -3.13
C VAL A 276 -32.54 2.90 -3.58
N ARG A 277 -32.22 4.07 -4.12
CA ARG A 277 -30.85 4.45 -4.54
C ARG A 277 -29.86 4.28 -3.38
N ASP A 278 -30.18 4.82 -2.22
CA ASP A 278 -29.29 4.82 -1.05
C ASP A 278 -29.05 3.40 -0.53
N ALA A 279 -30.09 2.55 -0.55
CA ALA A 279 -29.94 1.14 -0.19
C ALA A 279 -29.10 0.34 -1.18
N ILE A 280 -29.20 0.62 -2.48
CA ILE A 280 -28.32 0.01 -3.48
C ILE A 280 -26.86 0.45 -3.24
N ASN A 281 -26.61 1.75 -3.04
CA ASN A 281 -25.26 2.27 -2.80
C ASN A 281 -24.64 1.80 -1.47
N ALA A 282 -25.47 1.57 -0.45
CA ALA A 282 -25.04 0.99 0.82
C ALA A 282 -24.85 -0.53 0.76
N SER A 283 -25.32 -1.19 -0.30
CA SER A 283 -25.16 -2.64 -0.49
C SER A 283 -23.82 -3.00 -1.16
N GLU A 284 -23.44 -4.26 -1.04
CA GLU A 284 -22.29 -4.83 -1.75
C GLU A 284 -22.68 -5.43 -3.12
N ALA A 285 -23.81 -5.00 -3.70
CA ALA A 285 -24.36 -5.55 -4.94
C ALA A 285 -23.55 -5.27 -6.23
N GLY A 286 -22.31 -4.74 -6.11
CA GLY A 286 -21.42 -4.52 -7.26
C GLY A 286 -21.84 -3.40 -8.22
N VAL A 287 -22.77 -2.52 -7.84
CA VAL A 287 -23.24 -1.39 -8.66
C VAL A 287 -23.23 -0.08 -7.89
N ASN A 288 -23.20 1.04 -8.62
CA ASN A 288 -23.51 2.38 -8.13
C ASN A 288 -24.86 2.83 -8.72
N ALA A 289 -25.72 3.39 -7.89
CA ALA A 289 -27.03 3.93 -8.25
C ALA A 289 -27.03 5.47 -8.20
N ALA A 290 -27.61 6.07 -9.22
CA ALA A 290 -27.87 7.51 -9.31
C ALA A 290 -29.33 7.75 -9.76
N ILE A 291 -29.89 8.90 -9.39
CA ILE A 291 -31.17 9.35 -9.91
C ILE A 291 -30.90 10.48 -10.89
N VAL A 292 -31.43 10.36 -12.11
CA VAL A 292 -31.35 11.38 -13.16
C VAL A 292 -32.77 11.80 -13.49
N SER A 293 -33.07 13.10 -13.39
CA SER A 293 -34.37 13.64 -13.79
C SER A 293 -34.34 14.07 -15.25
N ASP A 294 -35.39 13.73 -16.01
CA ASP A 294 -35.59 14.21 -17.38
C ASP A 294 -36.42 15.52 -17.43
N GLY A 295 -36.76 16.07 -16.25
CA GLY A 295 -37.60 17.25 -16.07
C GLY A 295 -39.08 16.95 -15.84
N SER A 296 -39.54 15.73 -16.16
CA SER A 296 -40.91 15.27 -15.91
C SER A 296 -40.95 14.06 -14.97
N ASN A 297 -40.01 13.13 -15.12
CA ASN A 297 -39.86 11.91 -14.36
C ASN A 297 -38.42 11.73 -13.88
N ASP A 298 -38.27 10.86 -12.89
CA ASP A 298 -36.97 10.43 -12.38
C ASP A 298 -36.60 9.04 -12.93
N HIS A 299 -35.32 8.86 -13.23
CA HIS A 299 -34.75 7.60 -13.69
C HIS A 299 -33.72 7.09 -12.71
N LEU A 300 -33.86 5.83 -12.29
CA LEU A 300 -32.80 5.13 -11.58
C LEU A 300 -31.78 4.63 -12.61
N VAL A 301 -30.56 5.16 -12.53
CA VAL A 301 -29.43 4.73 -13.36
C VAL A 301 -28.51 3.86 -12.50
N LEU A 302 -28.26 2.64 -12.96
CA LEU A 302 -27.32 1.71 -12.33
C LEU A 302 -26.09 1.55 -13.21
N THR A 303 -24.91 1.67 -12.62
CA THR A 303 -23.62 1.42 -13.27
C THR A 303 -22.89 0.33 -12.51
N ALA A 304 -22.50 -0.75 -13.19
CA ALA A 304 -21.65 -1.77 -12.58
C ALA A 304 -20.30 -1.18 -12.17
N LYS A 305 -19.76 -1.60 -11.02
CA LYS A 305 -18.46 -1.14 -10.52
C LYS A 305 -17.31 -1.69 -11.37
N ASP A 306 -17.47 -2.90 -11.88
CA ASP A 306 -16.46 -3.59 -12.67
C ASP A 306 -16.80 -3.62 -14.16
N SER A 307 -15.79 -3.41 -15.01
CA SER A 307 -15.88 -3.58 -16.46
C SER A 307 -15.69 -5.03 -16.88
N GLY A 308 -15.97 -5.35 -18.13
CA GLY A 308 -15.66 -6.68 -18.71
C GLY A 308 -16.92 -7.49 -19.01
N ALA A 309 -16.84 -8.35 -20.02
CA ALA A 309 -17.97 -9.10 -20.54
C ALA A 309 -18.59 -10.05 -19.50
N ALA A 310 -17.76 -10.59 -18.60
CA ALA A 310 -18.21 -11.47 -17.52
C ALA A 310 -18.97 -10.73 -16.41
N ASN A 311 -18.88 -9.40 -16.34
CA ASN A 311 -19.54 -8.57 -15.33
C ASN A 311 -20.91 -8.08 -15.81
N SER A 312 -21.75 -9.01 -16.28
CA SER A 312 -23.14 -8.74 -16.66
C SER A 312 -23.96 -8.29 -15.46
N LEU A 313 -24.90 -7.37 -15.64
CA LEU A 313 -25.83 -6.96 -14.60
C LEU A 313 -27.17 -7.65 -14.82
N ARG A 314 -27.74 -8.21 -13.75
CA ARG A 314 -29.15 -8.64 -13.70
C ARG A 314 -29.82 -7.98 -12.51
N VAL A 315 -30.99 -7.40 -12.74
CA VAL A 315 -31.82 -6.79 -11.70
C VAL A 315 -33.17 -7.50 -11.71
N SER A 316 -33.63 -7.90 -10.53
CA SER A 316 -34.89 -8.63 -10.36
C SER A 316 -35.67 -8.00 -9.22
N GLY A 317 -36.75 -7.35 -9.58
CA GLY A 317 -37.74 -6.71 -8.74
C GLY A 317 -39.07 -7.44 -8.81
N THR A 318 -39.76 -7.53 -7.68
CA THR A 318 -41.17 -7.95 -7.59
C THR A 318 -42.02 -6.80 -7.06
N GLY A 319 -43.35 -6.90 -7.21
CA GLY A 319 -44.27 -5.83 -6.77
C GLY A 319 -43.90 -4.49 -7.40
N ASN A 320 -43.82 -3.44 -6.58
CA ASN A 320 -43.49 -2.08 -7.03
C ASN A 320 -42.04 -1.97 -7.57
N PHE A 321 -41.15 -2.91 -7.24
CA PHE A 321 -39.77 -2.92 -7.73
C PHE A 321 -39.62 -3.50 -9.13
N ALA A 322 -40.66 -4.13 -9.70
CA ALA A 322 -40.57 -4.76 -11.02
C ALA A 322 -40.15 -3.78 -12.14
N VAL A 323 -40.42 -2.48 -11.97
CA VAL A 323 -39.98 -1.41 -12.89
C VAL A 323 -38.44 -1.34 -13.07
N PHE A 324 -37.67 -1.93 -12.15
CA PHE A 324 -36.22 -2.01 -12.19
C PHE A 324 -35.69 -3.32 -12.78
N ASN A 325 -36.55 -4.24 -13.22
CA ASN A 325 -36.11 -5.49 -13.82
C ASN A 325 -35.14 -5.22 -14.96
N PHE A 326 -34.10 -6.02 -15.07
CA PHE A 326 -33.17 -5.97 -16.19
C PHE A 326 -32.55 -7.35 -16.34
N ASP A 327 -32.67 -7.92 -17.53
CA ASP A 327 -32.02 -9.16 -17.88
C ASP A 327 -31.01 -8.92 -19.02
N PRO A 328 -29.77 -9.41 -18.91
CA PRO A 328 -28.76 -9.20 -19.95
C PRO A 328 -29.11 -9.88 -21.28
N SER A 329 -30.06 -10.82 -21.32
CA SER A 329 -30.63 -11.34 -22.57
C SER A 329 -31.42 -10.30 -23.36
N GLY A 330 -31.83 -9.20 -22.72
CA GLY A 330 -32.69 -8.16 -23.28
C GLY A 330 -34.18 -8.53 -23.28
N THR A 331 -34.56 -9.73 -22.89
CA THR A 331 -35.95 -10.20 -22.96
C THR A 331 -36.74 -9.88 -21.68
N VAL A 332 -38.03 -9.59 -21.83
CA VAL A 332 -39.00 -9.47 -20.72
C VAL A 332 -40.04 -10.57 -20.88
N THR A 333 -40.11 -11.46 -19.90
CA THR A 333 -41.13 -12.50 -19.85
C THR A 333 -42.18 -12.12 -18.82
N THR A 334 -43.44 -12.08 -19.24
CA THR A 334 -44.58 -11.83 -18.35
C THR A 334 -44.86 -13.03 -17.45
N THR A 335 -45.65 -12.80 -16.40
CA THR A 335 -46.24 -13.90 -15.62
C THR A 335 -47.08 -14.82 -16.51
N GLY A 336 -47.01 -16.13 -16.23
CA GLY A 336 -47.71 -17.13 -17.05
C GLY A 336 -49.21 -17.11 -16.84
N VAL A 337 -49.96 -17.08 -17.94
CA VAL A 337 -51.41 -17.15 -17.99
C VAL A 337 -51.88 -18.55 -18.40
N ALA A 338 -53.16 -18.87 -18.16
CA ALA A 338 -53.72 -20.14 -18.62
C ALA A 338 -53.62 -20.26 -20.15
N THR A 339 -53.40 -21.48 -20.64
CA THR A 339 -53.41 -21.74 -22.08
C THR A 339 -54.77 -21.36 -22.67
N ASN A 340 -54.78 -20.61 -23.77
CA ASN A 340 -55.98 -20.03 -24.38
C ASN A 340 -56.76 -19.05 -23.49
N GLN A 341 -56.09 -18.35 -22.57
CA GLN A 341 -56.71 -17.24 -21.83
C GLN A 341 -57.28 -16.20 -22.81
N THR A 342 -58.50 -15.77 -22.55
CA THR A 342 -59.19 -14.71 -23.30
C THR A 342 -59.20 -13.40 -22.51
N TYR A 343 -59.12 -12.28 -23.22
CA TYR A 343 -59.12 -10.93 -22.65
C TYR A 343 -60.30 -10.12 -23.21
N GLY A 344 -61.34 -9.93 -22.40
CA GLY A 344 -62.58 -9.28 -22.82
C GLY A 344 -62.79 -7.88 -22.22
N THR A 345 -62.08 -7.56 -21.14
CA THR A 345 -62.18 -6.27 -20.44
C THR A 345 -60.81 -5.71 -20.06
N GLY A 346 -60.73 -4.38 -19.95
CA GLY A 346 -59.50 -3.66 -19.62
C GLY A 346 -58.62 -3.35 -20.82
N SER A 347 -57.35 -3.06 -20.54
CA SER A 347 -56.37 -2.63 -21.52
C SER A 347 -54.97 -3.13 -21.16
N LEU A 348 -54.13 -3.25 -22.19
CA LEU A 348 -52.71 -3.54 -22.07
C LEU A 348 -51.91 -2.42 -22.72
N THR A 349 -51.08 -1.73 -21.93
CA THR A 349 -50.23 -0.64 -22.42
C THR A 349 -48.77 -1.06 -22.41
N LEU A 350 -48.14 -1.05 -23.59
CA LEU A 350 -46.70 -1.18 -23.78
C LEU A 350 -46.08 0.21 -23.95
N GLN A 351 -45.20 0.58 -23.03
CA GLN A 351 -44.35 1.76 -23.11
C GLN A 351 -42.94 1.34 -23.54
N VAL A 352 -42.39 2.03 -24.54
CA VAL A 352 -41.01 1.89 -25.03
C VAL A 352 -40.36 3.27 -24.97
N GLY A 353 -39.49 3.49 -23.99
CA GLY A 353 -38.97 4.84 -23.69
C GLY A 353 -40.11 5.79 -23.30
N SER A 354 -40.29 6.86 -24.09
CA SER A 354 -41.38 7.84 -23.91
C SER A 354 -42.65 7.52 -24.70
N THR A 355 -42.60 6.58 -25.65
CA THR A 355 -43.73 6.24 -26.51
C THR A 355 -44.58 5.16 -25.86
N SER A 356 -45.90 5.26 -25.97
CA SER A 356 -46.85 4.25 -25.46
C SER A 356 -47.78 3.75 -26.56
N PHE A 357 -48.06 2.46 -26.54
CA PHE A 357 -49.04 1.77 -27.38
C PHE A 357 -50.01 1.01 -26.48
N THR A 358 -51.31 1.19 -26.69
CA THR A 358 -52.35 0.57 -25.87
C THR A 358 -53.21 -0.33 -26.74
N ILE A 359 -53.49 -1.52 -26.20
CA ILE A 359 -54.34 -2.55 -26.78
C ILE A 359 -55.61 -2.62 -25.94
N THR A 360 -56.78 -2.51 -26.57
CA THR A 360 -58.06 -2.81 -25.94
C THR A 360 -58.81 -3.89 -26.74
N PRO A 361 -59.70 -4.69 -26.12
CA PRO A 361 -60.45 -5.75 -26.81
C PRO A 361 -61.23 -5.27 -28.04
N SER A 362 -61.71 -4.03 -28.06
CA SER A 362 -62.41 -3.44 -29.21
C SER A 362 -61.50 -3.10 -30.39
N ASP A 363 -60.18 -3.01 -30.18
CA ASP A 363 -59.25 -2.51 -31.21
C ASP A 363 -58.83 -3.59 -32.22
N LEU A 364 -59.17 -4.86 -32.01
CA LEU A 364 -58.57 -5.99 -32.77
C LEU A 364 -59.55 -6.77 -33.65
N ASP A 365 -60.78 -7.01 -33.23
CA ASP A 365 -61.70 -7.85 -34.01
C ASP A 365 -63.21 -7.58 -33.83
N ASN A 366 -63.60 -6.60 -32.99
CA ASN A 366 -65.00 -6.34 -32.61
C ASN A 366 -65.77 -7.56 -32.06
N SER A 367 -65.08 -8.64 -31.66
CA SER A 367 -65.68 -9.92 -31.24
C SER A 367 -65.92 -10.01 -29.73
N GLY A 368 -65.30 -9.12 -28.96
CA GLY A 368 -65.50 -8.96 -27.51
C GLY A 368 -64.54 -9.75 -26.62
N ALA A 369 -63.76 -10.69 -27.15
CA ALA A 369 -62.72 -11.40 -26.40
C ALA A 369 -61.55 -11.84 -27.30
N ILE A 370 -60.35 -11.32 -27.06
CA ILE A 370 -59.15 -11.64 -27.85
C ILE A 370 -58.23 -12.62 -27.09
N GLY A 371 -57.45 -13.43 -27.80
CA GLY A 371 -56.48 -14.35 -27.22
C GLY A 371 -55.06 -13.77 -27.09
N LEU A 372 -54.16 -14.47 -26.40
CA LEU A 372 -52.75 -14.06 -26.27
C LEU A 372 -52.02 -13.97 -27.62
N ASN A 373 -52.41 -14.79 -28.60
CA ASN A 373 -51.89 -14.73 -29.97
C ASN A 373 -52.24 -13.40 -30.65
N ASP A 374 -53.44 -12.89 -30.42
CA ASP A 374 -53.90 -11.61 -30.97
C ASP A 374 -53.16 -10.45 -30.31
N VAL A 375 -52.94 -10.52 -28.99
CA VAL A 375 -52.10 -9.57 -28.24
C VAL A 375 -50.67 -9.54 -28.80
N MET A 376 -50.06 -10.72 -29.00
CA MET A 376 -48.72 -10.83 -29.59
C MET A 376 -48.68 -10.21 -30.99
N LYS A 377 -49.67 -10.51 -31.84
CA LYS A 377 -49.77 -9.96 -33.19
C LYS A 377 -49.95 -8.44 -33.16
N ALA A 378 -50.79 -7.91 -32.29
CA ALA A 378 -51.01 -6.47 -32.11
C ALA A 378 -49.71 -5.72 -31.79
N ILE A 379 -48.89 -6.26 -30.87
CA ILE A 379 -47.61 -5.66 -30.50
C ILE A 379 -46.63 -5.67 -31.68
N ASN A 380 -46.55 -6.78 -32.41
CA ASN A 380 -45.66 -6.93 -33.56
C ASN A 380 -46.07 -6.02 -34.74
N ASP A 381 -47.37 -5.89 -35.01
CA ASP A 381 -47.91 -5.08 -36.10
C ASP A 381 -47.83 -3.57 -35.80
N ALA A 382 -47.81 -3.19 -34.52
CA ALA A 382 -47.73 -1.79 -34.08
C ALA A 382 -46.37 -1.12 -34.36
N GLY A 383 -45.32 -1.88 -34.73
CA GLY A 383 -44.02 -1.32 -35.11
C GLY A 383 -43.31 -0.55 -33.98
N THR A 384 -43.60 -0.88 -32.72
CA THR A 384 -43.10 -0.16 -31.53
C THR A 384 -41.60 -0.33 -31.26
N GLY A 385 -40.89 -1.12 -32.06
CA GLY A 385 -39.50 -1.51 -31.82
C GLY A 385 -39.34 -2.65 -30.80
N VAL A 386 -40.44 -3.35 -30.49
CA VAL A 386 -40.47 -4.55 -29.64
C VAL A 386 -41.07 -5.70 -30.43
N THR A 387 -40.38 -6.84 -30.44
CA THR A 387 -40.91 -8.10 -30.96
C THR A 387 -41.53 -8.90 -29.82
N ALA A 388 -42.80 -9.24 -29.95
CA ALA A 388 -43.52 -10.14 -29.05
C ALA A 388 -43.51 -11.58 -29.58
N SER A 389 -43.36 -12.54 -28.67
CA SER A 389 -43.50 -13.97 -28.92
C SER A 389 -44.19 -14.64 -27.73
N ILE A 390 -44.67 -15.87 -27.91
CA ILE A 390 -45.26 -16.66 -26.83
C ILE A 390 -44.36 -17.85 -26.55
N SER A 391 -44.09 -18.09 -25.26
CA SER A 391 -43.43 -19.30 -24.79
C SER A 391 -44.35 -20.06 -23.84
N ASN A 392 -44.34 -21.39 -23.90
CA ASN A 392 -45.13 -22.25 -23.01
C ASN A 392 -44.16 -23.03 -22.09
N ASP A 393 -44.39 -22.99 -20.78
CA ASP A 393 -43.54 -23.65 -19.78
C ASP A 393 -43.95 -25.10 -19.46
N GLY A 394 -44.91 -25.64 -20.21
CA GLY A 394 -45.55 -26.95 -19.99
C GLY A 394 -46.90 -26.85 -19.27
N SER A 395 -47.23 -25.71 -18.65
CA SER A 395 -48.52 -25.49 -17.95
C SER A 395 -49.19 -24.15 -18.28
N LYS A 396 -48.42 -23.13 -18.64
CA LYS A 396 -48.87 -21.75 -18.84
C LYS A 396 -48.22 -21.11 -20.05
N ASP A 397 -48.93 -20.18 -20.66
CA ASP A 397 -48.42 -19.36 -21.76
C ASP A 397 -47.84 -18.05 -21.19
N HIS A 398 -46.69 -17.64 -21.72
CA HIS A 398 -46.00 -16.40 -21.35
C HIS A 398 -45.80 -15.53 -22.58
N LEU A 399 -46.17 -14.26 -22.48
CA LEU A 399 -45.76 -13.26 -23.45
C LEU A 399 -44.30 -12.87 -23.18
N VAL A 400 -43.45 -13.03 -24.20
CA VAL A 400 -42.04 -12.67 -24.19
C VAL A 400 -41.82 -11.49 -25.14
N LEU A 401 -41.31 -10.38 -24.60
CA LEU A 401 -41.00 -9.16 -25.32
C LEU A 401 -39.49 -9.03 -25.50
N THR A 402 -39.06 -8.77 -26.73
CA THR A 402 -37.66 -8.51 -27.09
C THR A 402 -37.55 -7.12 -27.73
N PRO A 403 -37.06 -6.10 -27.03
CA PRO A 403 -36.80 -4.79 -27.61
C PRO A 403 -35.64 -4.87 -28.61
N ALA A 404 -35.79 -4.21 -29.76
CA ALA A 404 -34.74 -4.11 -30.77
C ALA A 404 -33.67 -3.07 -30.44
N GLY A 405 -33.96 -2.17 -29.49
CA GLY A 405 -33.09 -1.07 -29.07
C GLY A 405 -32.83 -1.05 -27.57
N ASN A 406 -32.16 0.01 -27.13
CA ASN A 406 -31.67 0.17 -25.76
C ASN A 406 -32.67 0.86 -24.81
N ALA A 407 -33.86 1.19 -25.28
CA ALA A 407 -34.86 1.92 -24.49
C ALA A 407 -35.46 1.01 -23.40
N PRO A 408 -35.78 1.56 -22.22
CA PRO A 408 -36.52 0.80 -21.22
C PRO A 408 -37.92 0.46 -21.75
N ILE A 409 -38.44 -0.70 -21.36
CA ILE A 409 -39.80 -1.13 -21.67
C ILE A 409 -40.62 -1.35 -20.41
N LYS A 410 -41.91 -1.01 -20.48
CA LYS A 410 -42.86 -1.23 -19.39
C LYS A 410 -44.20 -1.66 -19.97
N LEU A 411 -44.67 -2.83 -19.57
CA LEU A 411 -45.95 -3.42 -19.92
C LEU A 411 -46.84 -3.40 -18.69
N VAL A 412 -48.01 -2.77 -18.80
CA VAL A 412 -49.00 -2.67 -17.73
C VAL A 412 -50.34 -3.12 -18.27
N GLY A 413 -50.89 -4.17 -17.67
CA GLY A 413 -52.24 -4.63 -17.93
C GLY A 413 -53.23 -4.22 -16.84
N SER A 414 -54.49 -4.06 -17.22
CA SER A 414 -55.61 -3.81 -16.32
C SER A 414 -56.73 -4.84 -16.54
N ASN A 415 -57.52 -5.12 -15.49
CA ASN A 415 -58.58 -6.15 -15.48
C ASN A 415 -58.06 -7.50 -15.97
N ASP A 416 -58.62 -8.06 -17.05
CA ASP A 416 -58.23 -9.37 -17.57
C ASP A 416 -56.74 -9.43 -17.98
N TYR A 417 -56.14 -8.27 -18.29
CA TYR A 417 -54.74 -8.15 -18.64
C TYR A 417 -53.80 -8.02 -17.43
N ALA A 418 -54.31 -7.99 -16.19
CA ALA A 418 -53.50 -7.70 -15.00
C ALA A 418 -52.27 -8.62 -14.83
N ASP A 419 -52.38 -9.88 -15.26
CA ASP A 419 -51.28 -10.85 -15.22
C ASP A 419 -50.25 -10.67 -16.36
N LEU A 420 -50.55 -9.83 -17.37
CA LEU A 420 -49.61 -9.44 -18.43
C LEU A 420 -48.89 -8.14 -18.05
N ALA A 421 -48.06 -8.23 -17.02
CA ALA A 421 -47.18 -7.15 -16.58
C ALA A 421 -45.71 -7.55 -16.74
N GLY A 422 -44.88 -6.58 -17.08
CA GLY A 422 -43.44 -6.81 -17.23
C GLY A 422 -42.71 -5.51 -17.51
N SER A 423 -41.47 -5.41 -17.08
CA SER A 423 -40.64 -4.24 -17.38
C SER A 423 -39.20 -4.66 -17.57
N SER A 424 -38.47 -3.87 -18.34
CA SER A 424 -37.01 -3.91 -18.35
C SER A 424 -36.46 -2.49 -18.37
N MET A 425 -35.41 -2.27 -17.59
CA MET A 425 -34.52 -1.13 -17.76
C MET A 425 -33.90 -1.15 -19.16
N GLY A 426 -33.55 0.04 -19.66
CA GLY A 426 -32.84 0.22 -20.91
C GLY A 426 -31.33 0.10 -20.72
N GLN A 427 -30.62 -0.47 -21.69
CA GLN A 427 -29.16 -0.67 -21.63
C GLN A 427 -28.40 0.50 -22.27
N LEU A 428 -27.86 1.41 -21.46
CA LEU A 428 -27.08 2.55 -21.93
C LEU A 428 -25.64 2.17 -22.32
N ALA A 429 -25.07 1.15 -21.67
CA ALA A 429 -23.76 0.59 -22.02
C ALA A 429 -23.72 -0.91 -21.73
N LYS A 430 -23.10 -1.69 -22.62
CA LYS A 430 -22.95 -3.13 -22.49
C LYS A 430 -21.62 -3.48 -21.82
N ALA A 431 -21.62 -4.53 -21.00
CA ALA A 431 -20.39 -5.13 -20.48
C ALA A 431 -19.58 -5.71 -21.64
N GLN A 432 -18.32 -5.31 -21.74
CA GLN A 432 -17.39 -5.83 -22.73
C GLN A 432 -15.97 -5.76 -22.21
N ASP A 433 -15.13 -6.67 -22.69
CA ASP A 433 -13.70 -6.70 -22.39
C ASP A 433 -12.92 -5.71 -23.27
N ALA A 434 -11.78 -5.28 -22.77
CA ALA A 434 -10.77 -4.61 -23.57
C ALA A 434 -10.14 -5.61 -24.54
N ARG A 435 -9.85 -5.15 -25.76
CA ARG A 435 -9.12 -5.90 -26.78
C ARG A 435 -7.99 -5.04 -27.32
N LEU A 436 -6.80 -5.60 -27.31
CA LEU A 436 -5.58 -4.95 -27.79
C LEU A 436 -4.72 -5.96 -28.54
N THR A 437 -3.78 -5.47 -29.34
CA THR A 437 -2.75 -6.26 -30.00
C THR A 437 -1.38 -5.86 -29.46
N ILE A 438 -0.53 -6.85 -29.17
CA ILE A 438 0.87 -6.66 -28.79
C ILE A 438 1.72 -7.40 -29.81
N ASP A 439 2.50 -6.69 -30.62
CA ASP A 439 3.26 -7.24 -31.76
C ASP A 439 2.40 -8.11 -32.69
N GLY A 440 1.15 -7.70 -32.91
CA GLY A 440 0.16 -8.42 -33.71
C GLY A 440 -0.56 -9.57 -32.98
N VAL A 441 -0.18 -9.91 -31.76
CA VAL A 441 -0.85 -10.94 -30.94
C VAL A 441 -2.04 -10.32 -30.20
N ALA A 442 -3.23 -10.90 -30.39
CA ALA A 442 -4.44 -10.43 -29.72
C ALA A 442 -4.42 -10.76 -28.21
N VAL A 443 -4.68 -9.76 -27.38
CA VAL A 443 -4.81 -9.86 -25.94
C VAL A 443 -6.20 -9.35 -25.54
N THR A 444 -6.81 -10.00 -24.55
CA THR A 444 -8.09 -9.58 -23.98
C THR A 444 -7.94 -9.34 -22.47
N SER A 445 -8.71 -8.38 -21.93
CA SER A 445 -8.69 -8.05 -20.51
C SER A 445 -10.06 -7.58 -20.05
N THR A 446 -10.49 -8.02 -18.89
CA THR A 446 -11.76 -7.57 -18.28
C THR A 446 -11.71 -6.11 -17.85
N THR A 447 -10.51 -5.52 -17.72
CA THR A 447 -10.31 -4.13 -17.31
C THR A 447 -9.44 -3.35 -18.30
N ASN A 448 -9.52 -2.03 -18.24
CA ASN A 448 -8.60 -1.14 -18.95
C ASN A 448 -7.21 -1.06 -18.28
N LYS A 449 -7.00 -1.72 -17.13
CA LYS A 449 -5.69 -1.90 -16.49
C LYS A 449 -5.15 -3.28 -16.81
N VAL A 450 -4.55 -3.41 -17.99
CA VAL A 450 -4.04 -4.68 -18.51
C VAL A 450 -2.71 -5.01 -17.83
N SER A 451 -2.76 -5.93 -16.89
CA SER A 451 -1.58 -6.48 -16.22
C SER A 451 -1.22 -7.83 -16.83
N ASN A 452 0.06 -8.21 -16.80
CA ASN A 452 0.56 -9.53 -17.26
C ASN A 452 0.52 -9.78 -18.77
N ALA A 453 0.08 -8.83 -19.60
CA ALA A 453 0.15 -8.98 -21.05
C ALA A 453 1.60 -8.89 -21.55
N ILE A 454 2.41 -8.05 -20.90
CA ILE A 454 3.87 -8.01 -21.02
C ILE A 454 4.43 -8.26 -19.62
N SER A 455 5.41 -9.16 -19.50
CA SER A 455 6.02 -9.45 -18.20
C SER A 455 6.61 -8.19 -17.58
N GLY A 456 6.31 -7.94 -16.30
CA GLY A 456 6.78 -6.75 -15.58
C GLY A 456 6.14 -5.42 -16.00
N VAL A 457 5.15 -5.40 -16.90
CA VAL A 457 4.48 -4.16 -17.34
C VAL A 457 2.98 -4.19 -17.05
N THR A 458 2.45 -3.06 -16.60
CA THR A 458 1.01 -2.79 -16.55
C THR A 458 0.67 -1.73 -17.59
N LEU A 459 -0.29 -2.00 -18.48
CA LEU A 459 -0.83 -1.01 -19.43
C LEU A 459 -2.13 -0.42 -18.89
N ASN A 460 -2.29 0.89 -18.96
CA ASN A 460 -3.54 1.59 -18.67
C ASN A 460 -4.10 2.14 -19.98
N LEU A 461 -5.19 1.55 -20.47
CA LEU A 461 -5.83 1.90 -21.73
C LEU A 461 -6.83 3.03 -21.52
N THR A 462 -6.80 4.05 -22.38
CA THR A 462 -7.67 5.22 -22.26
C THR A 462 -8.44 5.52 -23.54
N LYS A 463 -7.90 5.16 -24.70
CA LYS A 463 -8.51 5.42 -26.02
C LYS A 463 -8.24 4.28 -26.99
N LEU A 464 -9.08 4.21 -28.03
CA LEU A 464 -8.88 3.30 -29.15
C LEU A 464 -7.81 3.86 -30.09
N THR A 465 -7.06 2.97 -30.74
CA THR A 465 -6.16 3.30 -31.85
C THR A 465 -6.85 3.01 -33.18
N THR A 466 -6.36 3.64 -34.24
CA THR A 466 -6.78 3.41 -35.62
C THR A 466 -5.70 2.61 -36.37
N PRO A 467 -6.03 2.00 -37.52
CA PRO A 467 -5.05 1.31 -38.35
C PRO A 467 -3.92 2.21 -38.92
N ALA A 468 -4.08 3.55 -38.85
CA ALA A 468 -3.07 4.52 -39.29
C ALA A 468 -2.10 4.92 -38.15
N ASP A 469 -2.36 4.48 -36.92
CA ASP A 469 -1.50 4.68 -35.77
C ASP A 469 -0.43 3.57 -35.70
N ASP A 470 0.77 3.93 -35.24
CA ASP A 470 1.86 2.97 -34.97
C ASP A 470 2.47 3.29 -33.60
N PHE A 471 1.73 2.95 -32.54
CA PHE A 471 2.18 3.16 -31.18
C PHE A 471 3.15 2.05 -30.76
N SER A 472 4.37 2.45 -30.38
CA SER A 472 5.40 1.59 -29.82
C SER A 472 5.58 1.89 -28.33
N LEU A 473 5.52 0.86 -27.50
CA LEU A 473 5.98 0.88 -26.12
C LEU A 473 7.44 0.43 -26.07
N SER A 474 8.34 1.29 -25.60
CA SER A 474 9.73 0.94 -25.30
C SER A 474 9.92 0.78 -23.80
N VAL A 475 10.49 -0.35 -23.38
CA VAL A 475 10.92 -0.65 -22.00
C VAL A 475 12.44 -0.57 -21.96
N THR A 476 12.99 0.28 -21.11
CA THR A 476 14.45 0.46 -20.96
C THR A 476 14.86 0.52 -19.48
N ASN A 477 16.13 0.29 -19.21
CA ASN A 477 16.68 0.52 -17.86
C ASN A 477 16.68 2.02 -17.55
N ASP A 478 16.24 2.40 -16.35
CA ASP A 478 16.15 3.81 -15.95
C ASP A 478 17.47 4.32 -15.37
N THR A 479 18.39 4.73 -16.26
CA THR A 479 19.67 5.34 -15.86
C THR A 479 19.51 6.70 -15.18
N SER A 480 18.37 7.38 -15.40
CA SER A 480 18.06 8.65 -14.73
C SER A 480 17.61 8.43 -13.29
N GLY A 481 16.77 7.43 -13.04
CA GLY A 481 16.41 6.93 -11.71
C GLY A 481 17.63 6.45 -10.94
N LEU A 482 18.51 5.66 -11.59
CA LEU A 482 19.79 5.23 -11.01
C LEU A 482 20.66 6.42 -10.56
N THR A 483 20.77 7.46 -11.41
CA THR A 483 21.54 8.67 -11.08
C THR A 483 20.93 9.44 -9.90
N THR A 484 19.60 9.49 -9.83
CA THR A 484 18.87 10.12 -8.71
C THR A 484 19.10 9.37 -7.39
N ALA A 485 19.05 8.04 -7.42
CA ALA A 485 19.33 7.21 -6.25
C ALA A 485 20.79 7.34 -5.78
N ALA A 486 21.75 7.32 -6.71
CA ALA A 486 23.16 7.54 -6.41
C ALA A 486 23.44 8.94 -5.82
N ASN A 487 22.80 9.99 -6.35
CA ASN A 487 22.87 11.33 -5.78
C ASN A 487 22.33 11.38 -4.34
N SER A 488 21.22 10.68 -4.09
CA SER A 488 20.62 10.57 -2.75
C SER A 488 21.57 9.85 -1.78
N PHE A 489 22.22 8.77 -2.24
CA PHE A 489 23.25 8.06 -1.48
C PHE A 489 24.43 8.96 -1.09
N VAL A 490 24.99 9.69 -2.07
CA VAL A 490 26.09 10.64 -1.86
C VAL A 490 25.67 11.76 -0.90
N SER A 491 24.48 12.32 -1.07
CA SER A 491 23.98 13.42 -0.24
C SER A 491 23.75 13.00 1.21
N ALA A 492 23.22 11.79 1.43
CA ALA A 492 23.02 11.23 2.76
C ALA A 492 24.36 11.07 3.51
N TYR A 493 25.38 10.51 2.84
CA TYR A 493 26.73 10.41 3.44
C TYR A 493 27.35 11.79 3.68
N ASN A 494 27.24 12.71 2.73
CA ASN A 494 27.83 14.05 2.86
C ASN A 494 27.23 14.84 4.02
N THR A 495 25.94 14.63 4.30
CA THR A 495 25.27 15.20 5.47
C THR A 495 25.88 14.68 6.77
N LEU A 496 26.09 13.36 6.87
CA LEU A 496 26.78 12.75 8.00
C LEU A 496 28.22 13.26 8.13
N ALA A 497 28.98 13.24 7.04
CA ALA A 497 30.39 13.64 7.02
C ALA A 497 30.57 15.09 7.51
N LYS A 498 29.70 16.02 7.06
CA LYS A 498 29.70 17.42 7.52
C LYS A 498 29.32 17.54 8.98
N ALA A 499 28.30 16.81 9.45
CA ALA A 499 27.91 16.81 10.86
C ALA A 499 29.05 16.33 11.76
N VAL A 500 29.72 15.23 11.39
CA VAL A 500 30.86 14.72 12.14
C VAL A 500 32.04 15.69 12.10
N ALA A 501 32.38 16.23 10.92
CA ALA A 501 33.45 17.22 10.79
C ALA A 501 33.22 18.43 11.71
N ASN A 502 31.98 18.92 11.81
CA ASN A 502 31.62 20.01 12.73
C ASN A 502 31.78 19.62 14.20
N LEU A 503 31.46 18.38 14.57
CA LEU A 503 31.60 17.89 15.95
C LEU A 503 33.04 17.60 16.35
N THR A 504 33.94 17.34 15.40
CA THR A 504 35.34 16.94 15.63
C THR A 504 36.36 18.01 15.26
N ARG A 505 35.94 19.19 14.77
CA ARG A 505 36.87 20.22 14.29
C ARG A 505 37.73 20.77 15.43
N GLN A 506 39.04 20.82 15.22
CA GLN A 506 39.94 21.65 16.02
C GLN A 506 40.16 22.99 15.32
N THR A 507 40.04 24.09 16.05
CA THR A 507 40.39 25.43 15.57
C THR A 507 41.72 25.83 16.21
N PRO A 508 42.81 25.90 15.43
CA PRO A 508 44.10 26.36 15.93
C PRO A 508 43.98 27.78 16.49
N SER A 509 44.64 28.06 17.61
CA SER A 509 44.72 29.43 18.12
C SER A 509 45.49 30.32 17.14
N THR A 510 44.97 31.51 16.88
CA THR A 510 45.66 32.55 16.09
C THR A 510 46.73 33.28 16.91
N THR A 511 46.81 33.04 18.23
CA THR A 511 47.77 33.67 19.14
C THR A 511 48.78 32.64 19.65
N LYS A 512 50.07 32.90 19.41
CA LYS A 512 51.18 32.05 19.86
C LYS A 512 51.18 31.93 21.39
N GLY A 513 51.15 30.70 21.91
CA GLY A 513 51.11 30.43 23.35
C GLY A 513 49.72 30.25 23.95
N GLN A 514 48.64 30.40 23.17
CA GLN A 514 47.28 30.09 23.63
C GLN A 514 46.79 28.72 23.12
N ALA A 515 45.95 28.06 23.91
CA ALA A 515 45.38 26.75 23.57
C ALA A 515 44.40 26.86 22.39
N SER A 516 44.42 25.86 21.50
CA SER A 516 43.42 25.69 20.44
C SER A 516 42.03 25.45 21.04
N THR A 517 40.99 25.94 20.36
CA THR A 517 39.59 25.63 20.72
C THR A 517 39.10 24.44 19.90
N GLY A 518 38.80 23.33 20.58
CA GLY A 518 38.27 22.13 19.98
C GLY A 518 36.75 22.07 20.09
N SER A 519 36.09 21.54 19.05
CA SER A 519 34.70 21.09 19.17
C SER A 519 34.61 19.95 20.20
N PRO A 520 33.45 19.70 20.82
CA PRO A 520 33.35 18.76 21.94
C PRO A 520 33.91 17.35 21.67
N LEU A 521 33.85 16.85 20.44
CA LEU A 521 34.34 15.51 20.08
C LEU A 521 35.71 15.55 19.38
N ALA A 522 36.44 16.66 19.41
CA ALA A 522 37.68 16.83 18.66
C ALA A 522 38.85 15.93 19.12
N ALA A 523 38.77 15.35 20.31
CA ALA A 523 39.75 14.40 20.86
C ALA A 523 39.19 12.96 20.96
N GLU A 524 37.98 12.72 20.46
CA GLU A 524 37.30 11.43 20.62
C GLU A 524 37.70 10.45 19.50
N SER A 525 38.60 9.51 19.82
CA SER A 525 39.09 8.49 18.89
C SER A 525 37.99 7.55 18.38
N SER A 526 36.97 7.27 19.20
CA SER A 526 35.82 6.43 18.83
C SER A 526 35.05 6.97 17.63
N VAL A 527 34.87 8.30 17.54
CA VAL A 527 34.18 8.94 16.42
C VAL A 527 34.98 8.76 15.13
N LEU A 528 36.30 8.90 15.21
CA LEU A 528 37.21 8.67 14.08
C LEU A 528 37.20 7.20 13.64
N SER A 529 37.19 6.25 14.58
CA SER A 529 37.08 4.81 14.28
C SER A 529 35.76 4.46 13.59
N MET A 530 34.63 5.00 14.05
CA MET A 530 33.32 4.81 13.40
C MET A 530 33.34 5.32 11.96
N MET A 531 33.84 6.54 11.74
CA MET A 531 33.95 7.11 10.38
C MET A 531 34.92 6.34 9.49
N ALA A 532 36.03 5.83 10.05
CA ALA A 532 36.96 4.99 9.31
C ALA A 532 36.30 3.67 8.88
N GLN A 533 35.47 3.06 9.73
CA GLN A 533 34.72 1.84 9.40
C GLN A 533 33.65 2.08 8.31
N ILE A 534 32.93 3.20 8.37
CA ILE A 534 31.98 3.59 7.33
C ILE A 534 32.71 3.79 6.00
N ARG A 535 33.84 4.52 6.00
CA ARG A 535 34.63 4.77 4.79
C ARG A 535 35.28 3.51 4.23
N SER A 536 35.83 2.64 5.07
CA SER A 536 36.46 1.38 4.62
C SER A 536 35.44 0.45 3.95
N THR A 537 34.20 0.46 4.43
CA THR A 537 33.09 -0.28 3.81
C THR A 537 32.78 0.21 2.40
N MET A 538 32.90 1.52 2.14
CA MET A 538 32.70 2.12 0.81
C MET A 538 33.89 1.97 -0.14
N LEU A 539 35.11 1.93 0.41
CA LEU A 539 36.36 1.75 -0.34
C LEU A 539 36.65 0.29 -0.71
N GLY A 540 36.04 -0.65 0.01
CA GLY A 540 36.25 -2.07 -0.19
C GLY A 540 35.72 -2.59 -1.53
N ALA A 541 35.98 -3.87 -1.77
CA ALA A 541 35.39 -4.66 -2.84
C ALA A 541 33.86 -4.81 -2.62
N LEU A 542 33.07 -4.47 -3.64
CA LEU A 542 31.61 -4.41 -3.62
C LEU A 542 30.99 -5.15 -4.82
N GLY A 543 29.68 -5.35 -4.76
CA GLY A 543 28.90 -6.09 -5.77
C GLY A 543 28.83 -7.59 -5.48
N ALA A 544 28.10 -8.33 -6.33
CA ALA A 544 27.85 -9.77 -6.15
C ALA A 544 29.14 -10.60 -6.02
N ASP A 545 30.16 -10.28 -6.82
CA ASP A 545 31.45 -10.99 -6.84
C ASP A 545 32.58 -10.25 -6.11
N GLY A 546 32.30 -9.10 -5.48
CA GLY A 546 33.33 -8.26 -4.85
C GLY A 546 34.35 -7.66 -5.82
N ARG A 547 34.03 -7.55 -7.11
CA ARG A 547 34.96 -7.08 -8.15
C ARG A 547 34.82 -5.60 -8.50
N MET A 548 33.80 -4.94 -7.96
CA MET A 548 33.52 -3.54 -8.26
C MET A 548 33.85 -2.63 -7.09
N ASN A 549 34.04 -1.35 -7.37
CA ASN A 549 34.13 -0.30 -6.37
C ASN A 549 33.38 0.95 -6.82
N LEU A 550 33.08 1.85 -5.89
CA LEU A 550 32.34 3.09 -6.16
C LEU A 550 33.06 4.00 -7.18
N SER A 551 34.39 4.02 -7.19
CA SER A 551 35.16 4.89 -8.07
C SER A 551 35.03 4.53 -9.55
N GLN A 552 34.85 3.23 -9.87
CA GLN A 552 34.63 2.75 -11.23
C GLN A 552 33.32 3.25 -11.82
N VAL A 553 32.31 3.54 -10.99
CA VAL A 553 31.03 4.11 -11.40
C VAL A 553 30.95 5.62 -11.18
N GLY A 554 32.09 6.27 -10.91
CA GLY A 554 32.19 7.72 -10.79
C GLY A 554 31.87 8.29 -9.40
N ILE A 555 31.87 7.47 -8.34
CA ILE A 555 31.71 7.96 -6.95
C ILE A 555 33.05 7.87 -6.20
N SER A 556 33.57 9.00 -5.73
CA SER A 556 34.89 9.07 -5.10
C SER A 556 34.91 9.97 -3.87
N PHE A 557 35.88 9.72 -2.98
CA PHE A 557 36.11 10.56 -1.80
C PHE A 557 36.92 11.80 -2.16
N GLN A 558 36.51 12.93 -1.60
CA GLN A 558 37.19 14.22 -1.68
C GLN A 558 38.14 14.39 -0.49
N LYS A 559 39.04 15.38 -0.59
CA LYS A 559 40.04 15.69 0.46
C LYS A 559 39.42 16.05 1.81
N ASP A 560 38.22 16.60 1.82
CA ASP A 560 37.47 16.94 3.04
C ASP A 560 36.71 15.73 3.64
N GLY A 561 36.79 14.56 3.01
CA GLY A 561 36.13 13.34 3.43
C GLY A 561 34.68 13.20 2.99
N THR A 562 34.15 14.13 2.17
CA THR A 562 32.86 13.99 1.47
C THR A 562 32.99 13.11 0.22
N LEU A 563 31.86 12.67 -0.34
CA LEU A 563 31.77 11.97 -1.62
C LEU A 563 31.37 12.94 -2.74
N ALA A 564 31.92 12.72 -3.93
CA ALA A 564 31.50 13.35 -5.19
C ALA A 564 30.95 12.31 -6.16
N LEU A 565 29.98 12.68 -6.98
CA LEU A 565 29.43 11.87 -8.08
C LEU A 565 29.72 12.52 -9.43
N GLU A 566 30.39 11.78 -10.31
CA GLU A 566 30.51 12.07 -11.73
C GLU A 566 29.37 11.39 -12.50
N ALA A 567 28.23 12.09 -12.65
CA ALA A 567 26.99 11.52 -13.21
C ALA A 567 27.16 10.93 -14.63
N SER A 568 28.04 11.49 -15.45
CA SER A 568 28.35 10.98 -16.79
C SER A 568 29.01 9.60 -16.76
N LYS A 569 29.95 9.36 -15.82
CA LYS A 569 30.58 8.04 -15.62
C LYS A 569 29.59 7.02 -15.10
N LEU A 570 28.71 7.41 -14.16
CA LEU A 570 27.67 6.53 -13.65
C LEU A 570 26.69 6.12 -14.77
N THR A 571 26.26 7.09 -15.58
CA THR A 571 25.38 6.85 -16.72
C THR A 571 26.05 5.93 -17.75
N ALA A 572 27.32 6.15 -18.07
CA ALA A 572 28.08 5.30 -18.99
C ALA A 572 28.23 3.87 -18.44
N ALA A 573 28.52 3.71 -17.16
CA ALA A 573 28.59 2.41 -16.51
C ALA A 573 27.22 1.70 -16.51
N GLY A 574 26.15 2.42 -16.18
CA GLY A 574 24.78 1.89 -16.19
C GLY A 574 24.29 1.50 -17.59
N ASN A 575 24.71 2.21 -18.64
CA ASN A 575 24.41 1.81 -20.02
C ASN A 575 25.19 0.57 -20.46
N LYS A 576 26.40 0.37 -19.92
CA LYS A 576 27.23 -0.79 -20.25
C LYS A 576 26.76 -2.06 -19.53
N ASP A 577 26.51 -1.96 -18.23
CA ASP A 577 26.07 -3.08 -17.40
C ASP A 577 25.23 -2.58 -16.22
N PHE A 578 23.95 -2.34 -16.49
CA PHE A 578 23.01 -1.81 -15.51
C PHE A 578 22.84 -2.73 -14.29
N GLU A 579 22.81 -4.05 -14.51
CA GLU A 579 22.67 -5.04 -13.45
C GLU A 579 23.89 -5.02 -12.51
N ALA A 580 25.11 -4.95 -13.05
CA ALA A 580 26.30 -4.83 -12.23
C ALA A 580 26.29 -3.54 -11.40
N VAL A 581 25.94 -2.40 -12.00
CA VAL A 581 25.86 -1.13 -11.27
C VAL A 581 24.74 -1.17 -10.21
N SER A 582 23.59 -1.76 -10.51
CA SER A 582 22.51 -1.92 -9.54
C SER A 582 22.93 -2.78 -8.34
N ASN A 583 23.59 -3.91 -8.62
CA ASN A 583 24.11 -4.84 -7.61
C ASN A 583 25.27 -4.25 -6.79
N LEU A 584 26.05 -3.32 -7.36
CA LEU A 584 27.07 -2.56 -6.62
C LEU A 584 26.45 -1.77 -5.46
N PHE A 585 25.25 -1.20 -5.65
CA PHE A 585 24.58 -0.46 -4.58
C PHE A 585 23.75 -1.36 -3.67
N SER A 586 22.89 -2.20 -4.27
CA SER A 586 21.75 -2.80 -3.57
C SER A 586 21.79 -4.32 -3.46
N GLY A 587 22.66 -5.00 -4.21
CA GLY A 587 22.81 -6.45 -4.15
C GLY A 587 23.33 -6.90 -2.77
N ALA A 588 23.29 -8.21 -2.49
CA ALA A 588 23.69 -8.74 -1.17
C ALA A 588 25.12 -8.35 -0.73
N GLY A 589 26.04 -8.20 -1.69
CA GLY A 589 27.42 -7.70 -1.49
C GLY A 589 27.61 -6.20 -1.76
N GLY A 590 26.52 -5.48 -2.03
CA GLY A 590 26.48 -4.07 -2.38
C GLY A 590 26.75 -3.13 -1.20
N VAL A 591 26.96 -1.86 -1.52
CA VAL A 591 27.38 -0.85 -0.54
C VAL A 591 26.29 -0.55 0.48
N VAL A 592 25.02 -0.46 0.06
CA VAL A 592 23.92 -0.07 0.94
C VAL A 592 23.66 -1.13 2.01
N PRO A 593 23.49 -2.43 1.69
CA PRO A 593 23.30 -3.46 2.72
C PRO A 593 24.50 -3.59 3.66
N LYS A 594 25.74 -3.46 3.15
CA LYS A 594 26.94 -3.48 3.99
C LYS A 594 26.97 -2.31 4.96
N LEU A 595 26.62 -1.10 4.51
CA LEU A 595 26.56 0.08 5.36
C LEU A 595 25.43 0.00 6.38
N GLN A 596 24.25 -0.53 6.00
CA GLN A 596 23.17 -0.78 6.94
C GLN A 596 23.64 -1.66 8.11
N LYS A 597 24.35 -2.77 7.84
CA LYS A 597 24.94 -3.63 8.88
C LYS A 597 25.93 -2.89 9.79
N VAL A 598 26.79 -2.06 9.21
CA VAL A 598 27.74 -1.22 9.99
C VAL A 598 26.98 -0.24 10.87
N MET A 599 25.96 0.44 10.33
CA MET A 599 25.14 1.38 11.09
C MET A 599 24.36 0.70 12.21
N ASP A 600 23.81 -0.50 11.98
CA ASP A 600 23.15 -1.30 13.01
C ASP A 600 24.12 -1.68 14.14
N SER A 601 25.37 -2.03 13.81
CA SER A 601 26.41 -2.31 14.80
C SER A 601 26.84 -1.09 15.62
N ILE A 602 26.81 0.12 15.04
CA ILE A 602 27.17 1.36 15.73
C ILE A 602 26.03 1.86 16.62
N LEU A 603 24.80 1.83 16.09
CA LEU A 603 23.60 2.45 16.68
C LEU A 603 22.76 1.51 17.55
N GLY A 604 22.95 0.19 17.46
CA GLY A 604 22.23 -0.77 18.28
C GLY A 604 22.40 -0.53 19.78
N ASP A 605 21.53 -1.12 20.60
CA ASP A 605 21.51 -0.90 22.05
C ASP A 605 22.81 -1.34 22.75
N SER A 606 23.47 -2.36 22.18
CA SER A 606 24.81 -2.82 22.59
C SER A 606 25.94 -2.29 21.69
N GLY A 607 25.63 -1.34 20.81
CA GLY A 607 26.57 -0.73 19.88
C GLY A 607 27.58 0.20 20.55
N THR A 608 28.61 0.56 19.79
CA THR A 608 29.74 1.39 20.26
C THR A 608 29.29 2.76 20.78
N LEU A 609 28.26 3.34 20.16
CA LEU A 609 27.72 4.65 20.56
C LEU A 609 26.94 4.58 21.89
N ALA A 610 26.13 3.54 22.06
CA ALA A 610 25.38 3.31 23.29
C ALA A 610 26.30 3.01 24.47
N ALA A 611 27.35 2.20 24.25
CA ALA A 611 28.37 1.92 25.26
C ALA A 611 29.11 3.18 25.72
N LYS A 612 29.52 4.05 24.79
CA LYS A 612 30.22 5.30 25.13
C LYS A 612 29.33 6.30 25.88
N THR A 613 28.08 6.45 25.44
CA THR A 613 27.10 7.32 26.12
C THR A 613 26.85 6.85 27.55
N ARG A 614 26.67 5.54 27.79
CA ARG A 614 26.53 4.97 29.14
C ARG A 614 27.75 5.24 30.01
N GLY A 615 28.96 5.00 29.50
CA GLY A 615 30.18 5.26 30.27
C GLY A 615 30.36 6.74 30.65
N LEU A 616 29.91 7.68 29.81
CA LEU A 616 29.89 9.11 30.13
C LEU A 616 28.83 9.44 31.18
N GLN A 617 27.64 8.83 31.11
CA GLN A 617 26.58 9.00 32.11
C GLN A 617 26.99 8.45 33.48
N ASP A 618 27.68 7.30 33.51
CA ASP A 618 28.23 6.72 34.74
C ASP A 618 29.30 7.63 35.34
N SER A 619 30.19 8.17 34.51
CA SER A 619 31.22 9.13 34.94
C SER A 619 30.62 10.44 35.46
N LEU A 620 29.56 10.93 34.81
CA LEU A 620 28.79 12.08 35.27
C LEU A 620 28.17 11.80 36.65
N LYS A 621 27.53 10.64 36.81
CA LYS A 621 26.94 10.23 38.09
C LYS A 621 27.98 10.20 39.21
N ILE A 622 29.16 9.61 38.97
CA ILE A 622 30.26 9.57 39.95
C ILE A 622 30.68 10.99 40.36
N VAL A 623 30.83 11.91 39.41
CA VAL A 623 31.20 13.30 39.71
C VAL A 623 30.11 14.04 40.47
N THR A 624 28.83 13.82 40.14
CA THR A 624 27.69 14.39 40.87
C THR A 624 27.63 13.86 42.31
N ASP A 625 27.86 12.57 42.52
CA ASP A 625 27.92 11.96 43.85
C ASP A 625 29.09 12.55 44.67
N GLN A 626 30.26 12.76 44.05
CA GLN A 626 31.40 13.43 44.67
C GLN A 626 31.10 14.89 45.06
N GLN A 627 30.36 15.62 44.23
CA GLN A 627 29.92 16.99 44.56
C GLN A 627 28.98 17.00 45.75
N SER A 628 28.02 16.07 45.81
CA SER A 628 27.10 15.91 46.94
C SER A 628 27.87 15.66 48.23
N ALA A 629 28.80 14.69 48.23
CA ALA A 629 29.65 14.39 49.38
C ALA A 629 30.52 15.58 49.80
N ALA A 630 31.10 16.32 48.84
CA ALA A 630 31.87 17.53 49.11
C ALA A 630 31.01 18.64 49.72
N ASN A 631 29.77 18.82 49.25
CA ASN A 631 28.81 19.76 49.82
C ASN A 631 28.46 19.40 51.27
N THR A 632 28.15 18.13 51.55
CA THR A 632 27.90 17.67 52.94
C THR A 632 29.10 17.95 53.85
N ARG A 633 30.31 17.69 53.37
CA ARG A 633 31.54 17.98 54.13
C ARG A 633 31.73 19.48 54.38
N LEU A 634 31.44 20.33 53.40
CA LEU A 634 31.50 21.79 53.56
C LEU A 634 30.48 22.30 54.59
N GLN A 635 29.27 21.72 54.65
CA GLN A 635 28.30 22.05 55.70
C GLN A 635 28.79 21.65 57.08
N ASN A 636 29.30 20.43 57.25
CA ASN A 636 29.87 20.01 58.53
C ASN A 636 31.06 20.89 58.94
N LEU A 637 31.90 21.32 57.99
CA LEU A 637 33.01 22.24 58.25
C LEU A 637 32.50 23.62 58.69
N LYS A 638 31.42 24.12 58.05
CA LYS A 638 30.75 25.37 58.41
C LYS A 638 30.24 25.33 59.84
N ASP A 639 29.58 24.25 60.24
CA ASP A 639 29.05 24.08 61.60
C ASP A 639 30.19 24.01 62.63
N ASN A 640 31.25 23.26 62.32
CA ASN A 640 32.43 23.18 63.18
C ASN A 640 33.10 24.54 63.36
N TYR A 641 33.33 25.30 62.28
CA TYR A 641 33.90 26.64 62.39
C TYR A 641 32.97 27.59 63.14
N THR A 642 31.66 27.55 62.89
CA THR A 642 30.68 28.35 63.63
C THR A 642 30.76 28.08 65.13
N ASN A 643 30.79 26.81 65.54
CA ASN A 643 30.92 26.41 66.93
C ASN A 643 32.26 26.83 67.55
N GLN A 644 33.38 26.66 66.82
CA GLN A 644 34.71 27.06 67.28
C GLN A 644 34.81 28.58 67.47
N PHE A 645 34.34 29.36 66.51
CA PHE A 645 34.38 30.82 66.58
C PHE A 645 33.40 31.37 67.63
N ASN A 646 32.23 30.76 67.81
CA ASN A 646 31.31 31.12 68.91
C ASN A 646 31.94 30.85 70.29
N ARG A 647 32.61 29.70 70.48
CA ARG A 647 33.36 29.39 71.70
C ARG A 647 34.52 30.36 71.95
N LEU A 648 35.22 30.75 70.88
CA LEU A 648 36.26 31.78 70.95
C LEU A 648 35.66 33.12 71.38
N ASN A 649 34.51 33.50 70.83
CA ASN A 649 33.81 34.75 71.20
C ASN A 649 33.41 34.74 72.68
N LEU A 650 32.89 33.61 73.18
CA LEU A 650 32.59 33.44 74.61
C LEU A 650 33.86 33.54 75.47
N THR A 651 34.95 32.90 75.05
CA THR A 651 36.23 32.96 75.77
C THR A 651 36.74 34.41 75.81
N LEU A 652 36.73 35.12 74.68
CA LEU A 652 37.11 36.52 74.60
C LEU A 652 36.24 37.40 75.50
N ALA A 653 34.91 37.19 75.52
CA ALA A 653 34.01 37.89 76.42
C ALA A 653 34.32 37.62 77.91
N THR A 654 34.65 36.36 78.28
CA THR A 654 35.07 36.03 79.64
C THR A 654 36.45 36.60 80.01
N MET A 655 37.37 36.70 79.04
CA MET A 655 38.66 37.35 79.25
C MET A 655 38.50 38.85 79.43
N GLN A 656 37.62 39.49 78.64
CA GLN A 656 37.27 40.90 78.78
C GLN A 656 36.59 41.20 80.13
N SER A 657 35.67 40.33 80.58
CA SER A 657 35.03 40.50 81.89
C SER A 657 36.03 40.30 83.04
N ARG A 658 36.92 39.30 82.95
CA ARG A 658 38.03 39.11 83.91
C ARG A 658 39.01 40.28 83.89
N GLN A 659 39.34 40.82 82.73
CA GLN A 659 40.20 42.00 82.60
C GLN A 659 39.52 43.22 83.24
N SER A 660 38.24 43.47 82.95
CA SER A 660 37.49 44.57 83.57
C SER A 660 37.43 44.41 85.09
N TYR A 661 37.21 43.19 85.59
CA TYR A 661 37.26 42.87 87.02
C TYR A 661 38.65 43.13 87.63
N LEU A 662 39.72 42.67 86.99
CA LEU A 662 41.11 42.91 87.45
C LEU A 662 41.46 44.40 87.41
N THR A 663 41.07 45.14 86.37
CA THR A 663 41.28 46.59 86.27
C THR A 663 40.50 47.32 87.37
N GLN A 664 39.27 46.92 87.65
CA GLN A 664 38.50 47.47 88.77
C GLN A 664 39.15 47.16 90.12
N GLN A 665 39.71 45.95 90.29
CA GLN A 665 40.40 45.57 91.53
C GLN A 665 41.73 46.31 91.70
N LEU A 666 42.51 46.48 90.62
CA LEU A 666 43.73 47.29 90.61
C LEU A 666 43.44 48.78 90.90
N ALA A 667 42.37 49.33 90.31
CA ALA A 667 41.94 50.71 90.56
C ALA A 667 41.45 50.93 92.01
N LYS A 668 41.00 49.87 92.69
CA LYS A 668 40.71 49.89 94.13
C LYS A 668 41.98 49.84 94.97
N LEU A 669 42.99 49.05 94.57
CA LEU A 669 44.31 49.00 95.21
C LEU A 669 45.08 50.33 95.09
N SER A 670 44.99 51.02 93.95
CA SER A 670 45.65 52.33 93.74
C SER A 670 45.02 53.49 94.52
N LYS A 671 43.89 53.27 95.21
CA LYS A 671 43.23 54.27 96.07
C LYS A 671 43.52 54.05 97.56
N SER A 672 44.30 53.02 97.94
CA SER A 672 44.69 52.76 99.33
C SER A 672 46.20 52.92 99.58
N SER A 673 46.88 53.73 98.77
CA SER A 673 48.30 54.10 98.94
C SER A 673 48.44 55.61 99.05
#